data_AF-A0A2E4F885-F1
#
_entry.id   AF-A0A2E4F885-F1
#
_cell.length_a   1.000
_cell.length_b   1.000
_cell.length_c   1.000
_cell.angle_alpha   90.00
_cell.angle_beta   90.00
_cell.angle_gamma   90.00
#
_symmetry.space_group_name_H-M   'P 1'
#
loop_
_entity.id
_entity.type
_entity.pdbx_description
1 polymer ?
#
loop_
_entity_poly.entity_id
_entity_poly.type
_entity_poly.pdbx_seq_one_letter_code
_entity_poly.pdbx_strand_id
1 'polypeptide(L)'
;MSLTKLVRIRSSDRKVLAFLGPVFALVTASNVVTISFAKALYLAHNDSEALPWMFISAAVFTMILSIGYVALAGKADAGRRLRSMLALASVSFVGLGALSRSDPAQYSLLIFAWSTGIGQLVMIQSWSWSANCVPTRQARRLFPMFSALATAGATGGGLLTKALIEDVGLVGLLFIAVVLLLGAMIVVHWTPGWDQDEQTPASEPEEQASPLKRIPVAIAALRSTPLLARIAMLVFLVQAASVILDYQFSAAIQSHFDQKSDEMAGFIGIYYAVSNTVTFLMAFMATGKLSRVLGIGLSSASAAIVLAIGGAVSMALGFFGAGSVFWSIAATSFSERIVGFAVAKQAMQAAVMPVDKRLAESARFLIDGVVSRVGVVVVSVIFLLLGSAIADYTVLSPVLLVVAILAVLVGMRLAPAYEHALLEALRDKKLKLSTELPDWARSEASNIVSSGLRSRDSQEVERGLLIAKEMKIPLGKDDARRLLEQAPAEIVVTTLEVMHEQEMLPDPVSIRALLNPERSVDVICAMLRVLPQTASDHAIDVEGLVDHASDAVSSYAINWLRSSQVNTRGRERLGKRVNALTDGSGDTAPSTRQMAEYMDNDLLDEGQDTPEADHELSARYVHLVDRIPSLVRSDDEQMRRLALDMLVDLSLPEHVSMLFDALEDPRARAIAMIALARMPEETVLQRIYAGLMSDEDQDTNDKVRLVLIAERVGGAAAANLVEGQMEVENIAVRDQAVKSIWRMSGSDNDISPDQAVVTSLVQNEVERLVNYAVLDGALSTRKGDRQALLAAEVRLLRARAEKRLFRLLGLVYPREPIERAWVHYRNPDRRIRSNAIELLDTTVDDPELRVVVSYAESTGYQSGRSQTTGAGLMAIPAFTRAMSMMADTSEDGGPIDALLHQTDPWLRELHAYALKADRAEENSEGGPMASSHDDVMEKLFLLRGVELFNQVPADQLLPLAELAARGSYQPGTVIFNADDPGDQLYVVVSGEVIIERDGQTVATLGRGQAFGEMAILDDAPRSATVRVEELTECLLVSHDDFGELLDIAPGLARGVMRVLTMRLRNTLERLNS
;
A
#
# COMPACT_ATOMS: atom_id res chain seq x y z
N MET A 1 24.52 24.82 16.20
CA MET A 1 23.84 23.66 15.58
C MET A 1 22.45 24.13 15.14
N SER A 2 22.23 24.44 13.85
CA SER A 2 21.01 25.16 13.42
C SER A 2 19.77 24.26 13.40
N LEU A 3 18.62 24.82 13.77
CA LEU A 3 17.28 24.19 13.78
C LEU A 3 16.93 23.46 12.47
N THR A 4 17.55 23.84 11.34
CA THR A 4 17.37 23.22 10.04
C THR A 4 17.86 21.77 9.95
N LYS A 5 18.86 21.35 10.73
CA LYS A 5 19.33 19.95 10.76
C LYS A 5 18.43 19.03 11.59
N LEU A 6 17.68 19.57 12.55
CA LEU A 6 16.80 18.76 13.42
C LEU A 6 15.45 18.44 12.77
N VAL A 7 15.03 19.19 11.74
CA VAL A 7 13.66 19.10 11.17
C VAL A 7 13.63 18.60 9.70
N ARG A 8 14.76 18.23 9.09
CA ARG A 8 14.86 17.72 7.69
C ARG A 8 13.98 18.49 6.69
N ILE A 9 14.00 19.83 6.67
CA ILE A 9 13.11 20.65 5.80
C ILE A 9 13.61 20.59 4.34
N ARG A 10 12.80 20.08 3.40
CA ARG A 10 13.13 20.02 1.95
C ARG A 10 12.96 21.41 1.32
N SER A 11 13.57 21.63 0.15
CA SER A 11 13.48 22.91 -0.58
C SER A 11 12.04 23.27 -0.99
N SER A 12 11.21 22.26 -1.31
CA SER A 12 9.78 22.41 -1.61
C SER A 12 8.95 22.86 -0.40
N ASP A 13 9.25 22.36 0.80
CA ASP A 13 8.52 22.68 2.04
C ASP A 13 8.68 24.14 2.49
N ARG A 14 9.82 24.76 2.15
CA ARG A 14 10.14 26.14 2.58
C ARG A 14 9.17 27.16 2.02
N LYS A 15 8.74 26.99 0.77
CA LYS A 15 7.75 27.88 0.14
C LYS A 15 6.41 27.76 0.87
N VAL A 16 5.94 26.54 1.11
CA VAL A 16 4.66 26.29 1.80
C VAL A 16 4.66 26.87 3.21
N LEU A 17 5.73 26.65 3.98
CA LEU A 17 5.85 27.17 5.35
C LEU A 17 5.94 28.70 5.38
N ALA A 18 6.62 29.33 4.41
CA ALA A 18 6.74 30.78 4.33
C ALA A 18 5.39 31.48 4.05
N PHE A 19 4.49 30.84 3.30
CA PHE A 19 3.18 31.41 2.98
C PHE A 19 2.09 31.04 3.99
N LEU A 20 1.97 29.77 4.40
CA LEU A 20 0.90 29.33 5.30
C LEU A 20 1.23 29.61 6.78
N GLY A 21 2.50 29.53 7.15
CA GLY A 21 2.95 29.71 8.53
C GLY A 21 2.53 31.04 9.18
N PRO A 22 2.74 32.19 8.52
CA PRO A 22 2.32 33.49 9.03
C PRO A 22 0.81 33.61 9.28
N VAL A 23 -0.03 32.96 8.46
CA VAL A 23 -1.49 32.98 8.63
C VAL A 23 -1.87 32.38 9.98
N PHE A 24 -1.31 31.21 10.32
CA PHE A 24 -1.56 30.57 11.61
C PHE A 24 -1.09 31.43 12.78
N ALA A 25 0.09 32.04 12.68
CA ALA A 25 0.62 32.90 13.74
C ALA A 25 -0.23 34.17 13.95
N LEU A 26 -0.66 34.83 12.86
CA LEU A 26 -1.45 36.06 12.93
C LEU A 26 -2.88 35.81 13.43
N VAL A 27 -3.52 34.74 12.95
CA VAL A 27 -4.87 34.35 13.38
C VAL A 27 -4.90 34.03 14.87
N THR A 28 -3.94 33.25 15.38
CA THR A 28 -3.89 32.93 16.81
C THR A 28 -3.49 34.11 17.68
N ALA A 29 -2.56 34.96 17.20
CA ALA A 29 -2.24 36.21 17.89
C ALA A 29 -3.48 37.09 18.04
N SER A 30 -4.24 37.28 16.96
CA SER A 30 -5.50 38.02 16.99
C SER A 30 -6.51 37.40 17.95
N ASN A 31 -6.62 36.07 17.97
CA ASN A 31 -7.56 35.36 18.84
C ASN A 31 -7.22 35.60 20.33
N VAL A 32 -5.95 35.52 20.71
CA VAL A 32 -5.51 35.78 22.10
C VAL A 32 -5.75 37.23 22.51
N VAL A 33 -5.43 38.19 21.63
CA VAL A 33 -5.68 39.63 21.88
C VAL A 33 -7.18 39.87 22.11
N THR A 34 -8.03 39.31 21.24
CA THR A 34 -9.48 39.53 21.30
C THR A 34 -10.12 38.86 22.52
N ILE A 35 -9.70 37.64 22.88
CA ILE A 35 -10.20 36.95 24.08
C ILE A 35 -9.77 37.71 25.35
N SER A 36 -8.53 38.20 25.39
CA SER A 36 -8.03 38.98 26.53
C SER A 36 -8.82 40.29 26.68
N PHE A 37 -9.06 41.00 25.58
CA PHE A 37 -9.92 42.19 25.52
C PHE A 37 -11.34 41.89 26.01
N ALA A 38 -12.01 40.90 25.41
CA ALA A 38 -13.41 40.63 25.67
C ALA A 38 -13.65 40.14 27.10
N LYS A 39 -12.75 39.31 27.63
CA LYS A 39 -12.82 38.84 29.02
C LYS A 39 -12.59 39.99 30.01
N ALA A 40 -11.57 40.81 29.81
CA ALA A 40 -11.30 41.95 30.69
C ALA A 40 -12.43 42.99 30.66
N LEU A 41 -13.00 43.27 29.48
CA LEU A 41 -14.15 44.15 29.32
C LEU A 41 -15.37 43.65 30.10
N TYR A 42 -15.65 42.34 30.04
CA TYR A 42 -16.76 41.73 30.77
C TYR A 42 -16.56 41.80 32.29
N LEU A 43 -15.37 41.43 32.78
CA LEU A 43 -15.06 41.40 34.21
C LEU A 43 -15.01 42.81 34.84
N ALA A 44 -14.70 43.84 34.05
CA ALA A 44 -14.67 45.22 34.53
C ALA A 44 -16.06 45.83 34.76
N HIS A 45 -17.10 45.33 34.08
CA HIS A 45 -18.43 45.96 34.05
C HIS A 45 -19.57 45.09 34.59
N ASN A 46 -19.31 43.84 34.93
CA ASN A 46 -20.34 42.92 35.42
C ASN A 46 -19.88 42.28 36.74
N ASP A 47 -20.79 42.15 37.70
CA ASP A 47 -20.50 41.49 38.97
C ASP A 47 -20.28 39.99 38.80
N SER A 48 -19.67 39.37 39.82
CA SER A 48 -19.39 37.94 39.84
C SER A 48 -20.65 37.08 39.67
N GLU A 49 -21.82 37.56 40.09
CA GLU A 49 -23.11 36.90 39.90
C GLU A 49 -23.50 36.72 38.42
N ALA A 50 -23.00 37.60 37.54
CA ALA A 50 -23.28 37.55 36.11
C ALA A 50 -22.29 36.65 35.34
N LEU A 51 -21.20 36.16 35.95
CA LEU A 51 -20.23 35.28 35.31
C LEU A 51 -20.81 34.04 34.61
N PRO A 52 -21.86 33.35 35.13
CA PRO A 52 -22.41 32.19 34.43
C PRO A 52 -22.99 32.52 33.05
N TRP A 53 -23.53 33.73 32.87
CA TRP A 53 -24.04 34.19 31.57
C TRP A 53 -22.94 34.29 30.52
N MET A 54 -21.72 34.68 30.93
CA MET A 54 -20.54 34.72 30.06
C MET A 54 -20.24 33.35 29.45
N PHE A 55 -20.27 32.29 30.26
CA PHE A 55 -19.98 30.93 29.82
C PHE A 55 -21.12 30.33 28.98
N ILE A 56 -22.37 30.54 29.39
CA ILE A 56 -23.56 30.05 28.64
C ILE A 56 -23.61 30.70 27.27
N SER A 57 -23.49 32.03 27.19
CA SER A 57 -23.55 32.76 25.93
C SER A 57 -22.43 32.31 24.98
N ALA A 58 -21.20 32.16 25.44
CA ALA A 58 -20.11 31.67 24.61
C ALA A 58 -20.34 30.21 24.13
N ALA A 59 -20.81 29.31 24.98
CA ALA A 59 -21.08 27.92 24.60
C ALA A 59 -22.23 27.78 23.60
N VAL A 60 -23.35 28.48 23.84
CA VAL A 60 -24.51 28.45 22.94
C VAL A 60 -24.20 29.13 21.61
N PHE A 61 -23.53 30.28 21.65
CA PHE A 61 -23.20 31.04 20.45
C PHE A 61 -22.19 30.32 19.55
N THR A 62 -21.15 29.72 20.13
CA THR A 62 -20.20 28.87 19.38
C THR A 62 -20.90 27.67 18.75
N MET A 63 -21.88 27.06 19.43
CA MET A 63 -22.66 25.94 18.89
C MET A 63 -23.53 26.38 17.70
N ILE A 64 -24.25 27.50 17.83
CA ILE A 64 -25.09 28.06 16.75
C ILE A 64 -24.23 28.42 15.54
N LEU A 65 -23.11 29.10 15.75
CA LEU A 65 -22.17 29.47 14.68
C LEU A 65 -21.58 28.24 13.98
N SER A 66 -21.25 27.19 14.73
CA SER A 66 -20.71 25.95 14.17
C SER A 66 -21.74 25.21 13.32
N ILE A 67 -22.99 25.13 13.77
CA ILE A 67 -24.09 24.52 12.99
C ILE A 67 -24.39 25.36 11.74
N GLY A 68 -24.47 26.68 11.90
CA GLY A 68 -24.69 27.61 10.80
C GLY A 68 -23.58 27.56 9.76
N TYR A 69 -22.32 27.44 10.19
CA TYR A 69 -21.18 27.25 9.30
C TYR A 69 -21.34 26.00 8.44
N VAL A 70 -21.69 24.86 9.03
CA VAL A 70 -21.89 23.62 8.24
C VAL A 70 -23.08 23.76 7.28
N ALA A 71 -24.17 24.39 7.71
CA ALA A 71 -25.32 24.63 6.83
C ALA A 71 -24.98 25.53 5.64
N LEU A 72 -24.07 26.49 5.83
CA LEU A 72 -23.63 27.47 4.82
C LEU A 72 -22.39 27.00 4.03
N ALA A 73 -21.71 25.94 4.45
CA ALA A 73 -20.52 25.39 3.82
C ALA A 73 -20.84 24.63 2.51
N GLY A 74 -21.60 25.24 1.60
CA GLY A 74 -21.76 24.76 0.22
C GLY A 74 -20.56 25.15 -0.66
N LYS A 75 -20.33 24.36 -1.74
CA LYS A 75 -19.55 24.48 -3.01
C LYS A 75 -18.40 25.51 -3.21
N ALA A 76 -18.07 26.37 -2.26
CA ALA A 76 -17.07 27.43 -2.40
C ALA A 76 -15.67 26.95 -2.01
N ASP A 77 -14.66 27.43 -2.75
CA ASP A 77 -13.23 27.16 -2.52
C ASP A 77 -12.81 27.51 -1.08
N ALA A 78 -11.99 26.66 -0.45
CA ALA A 78 -11.58 26.85 0.94
C ALA A 78 -10.81 28.16 1.16
N GLY A 79 -9.96 28.58 0.22
CA GLY A 79 -9.26 29.86 0.31
C GLY A 79 -10.21 31.07 0.20
N ARG A 80 -11.28 30.97 -0.59
CA ARG A 80 -12.30 32.04 -0.71
C ARG A 80 -13.12 32.14 0.57
N ARG A 81 -13.50 31.01 1.16
CA ARG A 81 -14.19 30.96 2.46
C ARG A 81 -13.34 31.55 3.58
N LEU A 82 -12.05 31.18 3.67
CA LEU A 82 -11.14 31.76 4.67
C LEU A 82 -11.05 33.29 4.55
N ARG A 83 -10.88 33.83 3.33
CA ARG A 83 -10.86 35.28 3.12
C ARG A 83 -12.16 35.96 3.51
N SER A 84 -13.30 35.36 3.17
CA SER A 84 -14.61 35.90 3.56
C SER A 84 -14.81 35.92 5.07
N MET A 85 -14.33 34.89 5.78
CA MET A 85 -14.38 34.83 7.24
C MET A 85 -13.43 35.82 7.91
N LEU A 86 -12.22 35.99 7.39
CA LEU A 86 -11.27 37.00 7.89
C LEU A 86 -11.81 38.41 7.70
N ALA A 87 -12.45 38.69 6.55
CA ALA A 87 -13.11 39.96 6.30
C ALA A 87 -14.30 40.18 7.24
N LEU A 88 -15.17 39.18 7.42
CA LEU A 88 -16.30 39.22 8.34
C LEU A 88 -15.84 39.47 9.79
N ALA A 89 -14.82 38.74 10.24
CA ALA A 89 -14.23 38.91 11.57
C ALA A 89 -13.70 40.33 11.75
N SER A 90 -12.93 40.84 10.79
CA SER A 90 -12.36 42.20 10.81
C SER A 90 -13.44 43.28 10.88
N VAL A 91 -14.46 43.21 10.01
CA VAL A 91 -15.58 44.16 10.00
C VAL A 91 -16.36 44.08 11.31
N SER A 92 -16.62 42.86 11.80
CA SER A 92 -17.35 42.66 13.06
C SER A 92 -16.60 43.26 14.26
N PHE A 93 -15.27 43.13 14.32
CA PHE A 93 -14.47 43.71 15.40
C PHE A 93 -14.42 45.24 15.35
N VAL A 94 -14.40 45.86 14.17
CA VAL A 94 -14.55 47.33 14.06
C VAL A 94 -15.92 47.77 14.60
N GLY A 95 -17.00 47.09 14.19
CA GLY A 95 -18.35 47.39 14.66
C GLY A 95 -18.51 47.20 16.18
N LEU A 96 -18.01 46.09 16.71
CA LEU A 96 -18.02 45.80 18.14
C LEU A 96 -17.17 46.79 18.95
N GLY A 97 -16.07 47.30 18.39
CA GLY A 97 -15.26 48.36 18.99
C GLY A 97 -15.96 49.72 19.03
N ALA A 98 -16.83 50.01 18.06
CA ALA A 98 -17.67 51.20 18.10
C ALA A 98 -18.78 51.06 19.14
N LEU A 99 -19.43 49.88 19.20
CA LEU A 99 -20.47 49.58 20.20
C LEU A 99 -19.92 49.60 21.62
N SER A 100 -18.72 49.06 21.86
CA SER A 100 -18.09 49.06 23.19
C SER A 100 -17.75 50.46 23.70
N ARG A 101 -17.58 51.46 22.82
CA ARG A 101 -17.43 52.87 23.22
C ARG A 101 -18.74 53.54 23.63
N SER A 102 -19.87 53.07 23.09
CA SER A 102 -21.18 53.65 23.37
C SER A 102 -21.75 53.18 24.72
N ASP A 103 -21.75 51.87 24.97
CA ASP A 103 -22.19 51.28 26.24
C ASP A 103 -21.37 50.00 26.53
N PRO A 104 -20.23 50.12 27.23
CA PRO A 104 -19.34 49.00 27.52
C PRO A 104 -20.04 47.86 28.27
N ALA A 105 -20.95 48.18 29.20
CA ALA A 105 -21.60 47.21 30.07
C ALA A 105 -22.62 46.38 29.28
N GLN A 106 -23.49 47.04 28.50
CA GLN A 106 -24.56 46.38 27.76
C GLN A 106 -24.03 45.39 26.70
N TYR A 107 -22.92 45.74 26.02
CA TYR A 107 -22.41 44.94 24.90
C TYR A 107 -21.31 43.95 25.29
N SER A 108 -20.78 44.00 26.51
CA SER A 108 -19.69 43.13 26.97
C SER A 108 -19.96 41.63 26.78
N LEU A 109 -21.18 41.17 27.09
CA LEU A 109 -21.61 39.78 26.92
C LEU A 109 -21.61 39.34 25.44
N LEU A 110 -22.17 40.18 24.57
CA LEU A 110 -22.25 39.92 23.14
C LEU A 110 -20.86 39.92 22.49
N ILE A 111 -19.99 40.85 22.90
CA ILE A 111 -18.59 40.92 22.44
C ILE A 111 -17.83 39.66 22.85
N PHE A 112 -18.01 39.17 24.09
CA PHE A 112 -17.37 37.95 24.56
C PHE A 112 -17.85 36.69 23.81
N ALA A 113 -19.16 36.53 23.66
CA ALA A 113 -19.72 35.41 22.92
C ALA A 113 -19.30 35.42 21.45
N TRP A 114 -19.35 36.59 20.79
CA TRP A 114 -18.96 36.75 19.39
C TRP A 114 -17.46 36.50 19.17
N SER A 115 -16.60 37.12 19.97
CA SER A 115 -15.12 36.96 19.85
C SER A 115 -14.68 35.51 20.01
N THR A 116 -15.25 34.80 20.99
CA THR A 116 -14.97 33.37 21.21
C THR A 116 -15.46 32.51 20.05
N GLY A 117 -16.65 32.81 19.51
CA GLY A 117 -17.25 32.09 18.39
C GLY A 117 -16.53 32.27 17.06
N ILE A 118 -16.32 33.52 16.64
CA ILE A 118 -15.70 33.84 15.36
C ILE A 118 -14.23 33.40 15.33
N GLY A 119 -13.50 33.55 16.45
CA GLY A 119 -12.11 33.11 16.57
C GLY A 119 -11.95 31.59 16.36
N GLN A 120 -12.88 30.78 16.89
CA GLN A 120 -12.88 29.33 16.65
C GLN A 120 -13.17 28.99 15.18
N LEU A 121 -14.14 29.65 14.55
CA LEU A 121 -14.46 29.39 13.14
C LEU A 121 -13.31 29.75 12.19
N VAL A 122 -12.67 30.91 12.39
CA VAL A 122 -11.51 31.32 11.58
C VAL A 122 -10.37 30.32 11.74
N MET A 123 -10.15 29.78 12.94
CA MET A 123 -9.15 28.74 13.19
C MET A 123 -9.50 27.42 12.46
N ILE A 124 -10.73 26.94 12.57
CA ILE A 124 -11.20 25.74 11.86
C ILE A 124 -11.00 25.90 10.34
N GLN A 125 -11.36 27.07 9.80
CA GLN A 125 -11.22 27.34 8.38
C GLN A 125 -9.75 27.47 7.95
N SER A 126 -8.86 27.96 8.81
CA SER A 126 -7.41 28.01 8.57
C SER A 126 -6.82 26.61 8.44
N TRP A 127 -7.22 25.68 9.32
CA TRP A 127 -6.86 24.26 9.21
C TRP A 127 -7.41 23.62 7.94
N SER A 128 -8.69 23.86 7.61
CA SER A 128 -9.31 23.35 6.38
C SER A 128 -8.61 23.85 5.11
N TRP A 129 -8.24 25.12 5.04
CA TRP A 129 -7.52 25.68 3.90
C TRP A 129 -6.10 25.08 3.79
N SER A 130 -5.39 24.92 4.91
CA SER A 130 -4.06 24.31 4.92
C SER A 130 -4.07 22.85 4.45
N ALA A 131 -5.11 22.09 4.78
CA ALA A 131 -5.27 20.72 4.36
C ALA A 131 -5.48 20.58 2.84
N ASN A 132 -6.08 21.59 2.21
CA ASN A 132 -6.24 21.62 0.76
C ASN A 132 -4.98 22.06 0.03
N CYS A 133 -4.17 22.94 0.65
CA CYS A 133 -2.94 23.45 0.05
C CYS A 133 -1.73 22.52 0.22
N VAL A 134 -1.76 21.63 1.23
CA VAL A 134 -0.64 20.77 1.58
C VAL A 134 -0.90 19.35 1.07
N PRO A 135 -0.05 18.81 0.16
CA PRO A 135 -0.14 17.42 -0.26
C PRO A 135 -0.10 16.48 0.94
N THR A 136 -0.84 15.37 0.88
CA THR A 136 -0.91 14.35 1.96
C THR A 136 0.48 13.87 2.41
N ARG A 137 1.46 13.89 1.50
CA ARG A 137 2.87 13.54 1.70
C ARG A 137 3.65 14.53 2.57
N GLN A 138 3.32 15.82 2.50
CA GLN A 138 3.95 16.87 3.30
C GLN A 138 3.23 17.11 4.64
N ALA A 139 1.95 16.68 4.75
CA ALA A 139 1.10 16.95 5.91
C ALA A 139 1.69 16.47 7.25
N ARG A 140 2.22 15.23 7.32
CA ARG A 140 2.85 14.69 8.56
C ARG A 140 4.04 15.54 9.05
N ARG A 141 4.71 16.28 8.17
CA ARG A 141 5.88 17.11 8.48
C ARG A 141 5.51 18.57 8.71
N LEU A 142 4.61 19.13 7.91
CA LEU A 142 4.24 20.54 7.97
C LEU A 142 3.18 20.86 9.05
N PHE A 143 2.25 19.96 9.35
CA PHE A 143 1.17 20.23 10.31
C PHE A 143 1.68 20.46 11.75
N PRO A 144 2.66 19.67 12.25
CA PRO A 144 3.30 20.00 13.53
C PRO A 144 3.95 21.39 13.54
N MET A 145 4.51 21.83 12.40
CA MET A 145 5.11 23.17 12.29
C MET A 145 4.06 24.28 12.26
N PHE A 146 2.91 24.08 11.61
CA PHE A 146 1.80 25.03 11.69
C PHE A 146 1.27 25.16 13.12
N SER A 147 1.14 24.06 13.87
CA SER A 147 0.80 24.10 15.29
C SER A 147 1.86 24.86 16.12
N ALA A 148 3.14 24.69 15.82
CA ALA A 148 4.22 25.42 16.48
C ALA A 148 4.13 26.94 16.21
N LEU A 149 3.91 27.33 14.95
CA LEU A 149 3.74 28.74 14.54
C LEU A 149 2.46 29.36 15.10
N ALA A 150 1.36 28.59 15.14
CA ALA A 150 0.12 28.99 15.80
C ALA A 150 0.36 29.26 17.30
N THR A 151 1.16 28.43 17.97
CA THR A 151 1.46 28.61 19.40
C THR A 151 2.40 29.80 19.63
N ALA A 152 3.39 29.98 18.76
CA ALA A 152 4.25 31.17 18.77
C ALA A 152 3.45 32.47 18.56
N GLY A 153 2.48 32.45 17.63
CA GLY A 153 1.53 33.54 17.42
C GLY A 153 0.68 33.83 18.66
N ALA A 154 0.17 32.79 19.32
CA ALA A 154 -0.59 32.94 20.56
C ALA A 154 0.25 33.57 21.69
N THR A 155 1.52 33.18 21.82
CA THR A 155 2.48 33.81 22.73
C THR A 155 2.72 35.27 22.37
N GLY A 156 2.95 35.56 21.08
CA GLY A 156 3.13 36.91 20.57
C GLY A 156 1.92 37.81 20.84
N GLY A 157 0.70 37.31 20.62
CA GLY A 157 -0.55 38.04 20.89
C GLY A 157 -0.73 38.40 22.37
N GLY A 158 -0.39 37.48 23.29
CA GLY A 158 -0.43 37.76 24.73
C GLY A 158 0.59 38.81 25.18
N LEU A 159 1.82 38.74 24.65
CA LEU A 159 2.86 39.75 24.91
C LEU A 159 2.51 41.11 24.30
N LEU A 160 1.96 41.13 23.08
CA LEU A 160 1.46 42.35 22.42
C LEU A 160 0.34 43.00 23.25
N THR A 161 -0.55 42.19 23.83
CA THR A 161 -1.63 42.69 24.70
C THR A 161 -1.06 43.46 25.89
N LYS A 162 -0.07 42.90 26.60
CA LYS A 162 0.57 43.60 27.72
C LYS A 162 1.40 44.81 27.28
N ALA A 163 2.09 44.72 26.15
CA ALA A 163 2.95 45.81 25.67
C ALA A 163 2.16 47.05 25.24
N LEU A 164 0.98 46.86 24.65
CA LEU A 164 0.22 47.94 24.00
C LEU A 164 -1.01 48.40 24.79
N ILE A 165 -1.41 47.70 25.86
CA ILE A 165 -2.59 48.09 26.66
C ILE A 165 -2.40 49.46 27.32
N GLU A 166 -1.19 49.79 27.78
CA GLU A 166 -0.88 51.07 28.44
C GLU A 166 -0.92 52.26 27.46
N ASP A 167 -0.56 52.04 26.19
CA ASP A 167 -0.49 53.09 25.17
C ASP A 167 -1.80 53.29 24.38
N VAL A 168 -2.49 52.20 24.04
CA VAL A 168 -3.65 52.23 23.12
C VAL A 168 -4.97 52.02 23.87
N GLY A 169 -4.91 51.61 25.15
CA GLY A 169 -6.08 51.31 25.98
C GLY A 169 -6.85 50.05 25.55
N LEU A 170 -7.86 49.69 26.34
CA LEU A 170 -8.64 48.45 26.15
C LEU A 170 -9.26 48.34 24.76
N VAL A 171 -9.97 49.37 24.28
CA VAL A 171 -10.60 49.37 22.94
C VAL A 171 -9.55 49.34 21.82
N GLY A 172 -8.35 49.87 22.07
CA GLY A 172 -7.22 49.82 21.16
C GLY A 172 -6.75 48.41 20.80
N LEU A 173 -6.87 47.47 21.74
CA LEU A 173 -6.53 46.06 21.50
C LEU A 173 -7.37 45.43 20.39
N LEU A 174 -8.64 45.82 20.26
CA LEU A 174 -9.51 45.30 19.21
C LEU A 174 -9.08 45.80 17.82
N PHE A 175 -8.53 47.01 17.73
CA PHE A 175 -7.92 47.51 16.50
C PHE A 175 -6.65 46.74 16.13
N ILE A 176 -5.81 46.41 17.12
CA ILE A 176 -4.64 45.55 16.91
C ILE A 176 -5.06 44.17 16.37
N ALA A 177 -6.12 43.57 16.92
CA ALA A 177 -6.67 42.32 16.41
C ALA A 177 -7.12 42.43 14.94
N VAL A 178 -7.78 43.53 14.56
CA VAL A 178 -8.16 43.81 13.16
C VAL A 178 -6.93 43.91 12.26
N VAL A 179 -5.87 44.61 12.68
CA VAL A 179 -4.62 44.72 11.90
C VAL A 179 -3.99 43.34 11.67
N LEU A 180 -3.99 42.46 12.68
CA LEU A 180 -3.47 41.09 12.55
C LEU A 180 -4.31 40.25 11.58
N LEU A 181 -5.64 40.34 11.63
CA LEU A 181 -6.52 39.63 10.69
C LEU A 181 -6.41 40.13 9.26
N LEU A 182 -6.27 41.44 9.05
CA LEU A 182 -6.02 42.03 7.73
C LEU A 182 -4.66 41.58 7.18
N GLY A 183 -3.64 41.52 8.05
CA GLY A 183 -2.34 40.93 7.70
C GLY A 183 -2.47 39.48 7.23
N ALA A 184 -3.22 38.65 7.97
CA ALA A 184 -3.49 37.27 7.56
C ALA A 184 -4.26 37.20 6.23
N MET A 185 -5.23 38.09 6.01
CA MET A 185 -6.01 38.17 4.78
C MET A 185 -5.15 38.54 3.57
N ILE A 186 -4.19 39.46 3.72
CA ILE A 186 -3.22 39.82 2.67
C ILE A 186 -2.40 38.59 2.30
N VAL A 187 -1.87 37.86 3.28
CA VAL A 187 -1.08 36.65 3.02
C VAL A 187 -1.90 35.60 2.26
N VAL A 188 -3.15 35.35 2.66
CA VAL A 188 -4.05 34.41 1.96
C VAL A 188 -4.46 34.90 0.56
N HIS A 189 -4.51 36.21 0.34
CA HIS A 189 -4.78 36.75 -0.99
C HIS A 189 -3.60 36.60 -1.95
N TRP A 190 -2.37 36.67 -1.43
CA TRP A 190 -1.13 36.64 -2.22
C TRP A 190 -0.57 35.22 -2.39
N THR A 191 -1.15 34.22 -1.74
CA THR A 191 -0.82 32.82 -2.01
C THR A 191 -1.18 32.45 -3.46
N PRO A 192 -0.24 31.86 -4.23
CA PRO A 192 -0.51 31.38 -5.59
C PRO A 192 -1.70 30.44 -5.62
N GLY A 193 -2.33 30.26 -6.79
CA GLY A 193 -3.49 29.39 -7.02
C GLY A 193 -3.25 27.88 -6.80
N TRP A 194 -2.56 27.49 -5.74
CA TRP A 194 -2.39 26.11 -5.26
C TRP A 194 -3.74 25.42 -4.96
N ASP A 195 -4.82 26.20 -4.88
CA ASP A 195 -6.21 25.72 -4.76
C ASP A 195 -6.79 25.19 -6.11
N GLN A 196 -6.13 25.38 -7.27
CA GLN A 196 -6.76 25.18 -8.60
C GLN A 196 -6.12 24.16 -9.57
N ASP A 197 -4.86 23.72 -9.43
CA ASP A 197 -4.23 22.90 -10.50
C ASP A 197 -4.28 21.37 -10.33
N GLU A 198 -4.78 20.87 -9.20
CA GLU A 198 -4.99 19.44 -8.99
C GLU A 198 -6.40 19.19 -8.48
N GLN A 199 -7.38 19.13 -9.39
CA GLN A 199 -8.66 18.53 -9.05
C GLN A 199 -8.43 17.11 -8.54
N THR A 200 -8.87 16.88 -7.30
CA THR A 200 -9.18 15.56 -6.77
C THR A 200 -10.14 14.93 -7.74
N PRO A 201 -9.83 13.83 -8.47
CA PRO A 201 -10.93 12.95 -8.77
C PRO A 201 -11.42 12.45 -7.41
N ALA A 202 -12.74 12.37 -7.32
CA ALA A 202 -13.42 11.82 -6.17
C ALA A 202 -12.67 10.58 -5.68
N SER A 203 -11.96 10.71 -4.56
CA SER A 203 -12.18 9.72 -3.50
C SER A 203 -13.69 9.61 -3.44
N GLU A 204 -14.23 8.39 -3.67
CA GLU A 204 -15.65 8.06 -3.51
C GLU A 204 -16.25 9.03 -2.49
N PRO A 205 -17.38 9.70 -2.76
CA PRO A 205 -17.97 10.60 -1.79
C PRO A 205 -18.18 9.78 -0.51
N GLU A 206 -17.19 9.82 0.38
CA GLU A 206 -17.21 9.20 1.67
C GLU A 206 -18.26 10.04 2.35
N GLU A 207 -19.45 9.45 2.34
CA GLU A 207 -20.73 10.09 2.49
C GLU A 207 -20.55 11.25 3.46
N GLN A 208 -20.46 12.46 2.91
CA GLN A 208 -20.65 13.70 3.67
C GLN A 208 -22.14 13.73 4.03
N ALA A 209 -22.62 12.69 4.69
CA ALA A 209 -23.77 12.72 5.52
C ALA A 209 -23.58 13.96 6.39
N SER A 210 -24.46 14.94 6.19
CA SER A 210 -24.60 16.13 7.01
C SER A 210 -24.26 15.79 8.46
N PRO A 211 -23.52 16.62 9.22
CA PRO A 211 -23.16 16.31 10.60
C PRO A 211 -24.37 15.92 11.44
N LEU A 212 -25.55 16.46 11.10
CA LEU A 212 -26.84 16.11 11.69
C LEU A 212 -27.24 14.64 11.49
N LYS A 213 -26.93 14.04 10.34
CA LYS A 213 -27.15 12.61 10.05
C LYS A 213 -26.16 11.70 10.79
N ARG A 214 -25.01 12.22 11.22
CA ARG A 214 -24.01 11.47 12.01
C ARG A 214 -24.33 11.42 13.51
N ILE A 215 -25.18 12.32 14.01
CA ILE A 215 -25.61 12.36 15.42
C ILE A 215 -26.23 11.03 15.90
N PRO A 216 -27.24 10.43 15.23
CA PRO A 216 -27.82 9.17 15.71
C PRO A 216 -26.81 8.01 15.72
N VAL A 217 -25.92 7.95 14.73
CA VAL A 217 -24.83 6.95 14.66
C VAL A 217 -23.83 7.15 15.80
N ALA A 218 -23.45 8.40 16.09
CA ALA A 218 -22.56 8.72 17.20
C ALA A 218 -23.18 8.40 18.58
N ILE A 219 -24.48 8.67 18.76
CA ILE A 219 -25.21 8.30 19.99
C ILE A 219 -25.29 6.78 20.13
N ALA A 220 -25.55 6.06 19.04
CA ALA A 220 -25.54 4.60 19.03
C ALA A 220 -24.14 4.07 19.41
N ALA A 221 -23.06 4.64 18.84
CA ALA A 221 -21.68 4.26 19.14
C ALA A 221 -21.31 4.47 20.62
N LEU A 222 -21.75 5.58 21.22
CA LEU A 222 -21.56 5.86 22.65
C LEU A 222 -22.30 4.88 23.56
N ARG A 223 -23.42 4.31 23.11
CA ARG A 223 -24.17 3.29 23.87
C ARG A 223 -23.64 1.89 23.64
N SER A 224 -23.17 1.57 22.45
CA SER A 224 -22.69 0.24 22.09
C SER A 224 -21.30 -0.05 22.64
N THR A 225 -20.46 0.96 22.80
CA THR A 225 -19.05 0.78 23.16
C THR A 225 -18.75 1.36 24.54
N PRO A 226 -18.46 0.53 25.57
CA PRO A 226 -18.23 1.00 26.95
C PRO A 226 -17.01 1.91 27.06
N LEU A 227 -16.00 1.74 26.21
CA LEU A 227 -14.83 2.62 26.13
C LEU A 227 -15.25 4.05 25.75
N LEU A 228 -15.99 4.23 24.66
CA LEU A 228 -16.45 5.55 24.21
C LEU A 228 -17.36 6.23 25.24
N ALA A 229 -18.24 5.48 25.90
CA ALA A 229 -19.09 5.99 26.98
C ALA A 229 -18.26 6.56 28.15
N ARG A 230 -17.22 5.82 28.58
CA ARG A 230 -16.32 6.25 29.67
C ARG A 230 -15.50 7.47 29.28
N ILE A 231 -15.03 7.52 28.03
CA ILE A 231 -14.33 8.68 27.47
C ILE A 231 -15.24 9.92 27.49
N ALA A 232 -16.49 9.79 27.02
CA ALA A 232 -17.46 10.89 27.04
C ALA A 232 -17.77 11.37 28.46
N MET A 233 -17.96 10.44 29.41
CA MET A 233 -18.17 10.76 30.82
C MET A 233 -16.96 11.47 31.44
N LEU A 234 -15.74 11.02 31.11
CA LEU A 234 -14.51 11.65 31.56
C LEU A 234 -14.41 13.09 31.05
N VAL A 235 -14.64 13.33 29.76
CA VAL A 235 -14.65 14.68 29.18
C VAL A 235 -15.70 15.56 29.83
N PHE A 236 -16.91 15.05 30.04
CA PHE A 236 -17.97 15.80 30.69
C PHE A 236 -17.54 16.26 32.09
N LEU A 237 -17.01 15.35 32.91
CA LEU A 237 -16.59 15.66 34.28
C LEU A 237 -15.36 16.57 34.33
N VAL A 238 -14.36 16.34 33.48
CA VAL A 238 -13.19 17.23 33.36
C VAL A 238 -13.64 18.62 32.95
N GLN A 239 -14.49 18.74 31.93
CA GLN A 239 -14.96 20.03 31.44
C GLN A 239 -15.84 20.74 32.47
N ALA A 240 -16.64 20.01 33.24
CA ALA A 240 -17.40 20.54 34.36
C ALA A 240 -16.46 21.12 35.43
N ALA A 241 -15.43 20.36 35.82
CA ALA A 241 -14.41 20.81 36.78
C ALA A 241 -13.62 22.03 36.25
N SER A 242 -13.21 22.03 34.97
CA SER A 242 -12.51 23.17 34.36
C SER A 242 -13.37 24.43 34.35
N VAL A 243 -14.69 24.34 34.17
CA VAL A 243 -15.59 25.50 34.22
C VAL A 243 -15.73 26.06 35.64
N ILE A 244 -15.79 25.18 36.64
CA ILE A 244 -15.76 25.59 38.06
C ILE A 244 -14.47 26.37 38.35
N LEU A 245 -13.33 25.85 37.88
CA LEU A 245 -12.03 26.52 38.04
C LEU A 245 -11.95 27.84 37.26
N ASP A 246 -12.45 27.90 36.03
CA ASP A 246 -12.45 29.12 35.21
C ASP A 246 -13.33 30.21 35.83
N TYR A 247 -14.43 29.84 36.48
CA TYR A 247 -15.25 30.74 37.28
C TYR A 247 -14.44 31.28 38.47
N GLN A 248 -13.84 30.39 39.28
CA GLN A 248 -13.01 30.79 40.43
C GLN A 248 -11.87 31.72 39.99
N PHE A 249 -11.19 31.40 38.90
CA PHE A 249 -10.10 32.21 38.36
C PHE A 249 -10.58 33.57 37.88
N SER A 250 -11.73 33.63 37.20
CA SER A 250 -12.29 34.90 36.71
C SER A 250 -12.77 35.80 37.85
N ALA A 251 -13.42 35.23 38.87
CA ALA A 251 -13.79 35.94 40.10
C ALA A 251 -12.55 36.42 40.88
N ALA A 252 -11.50 35.58 40.97
CA ALA A 252 -10.28 35.91 41.67
C ALA A 252 -9.49 37.05 40.98
N ILE A 253 -9.47 37.10 39.64
CA ILE A 253 -8.92 38.24 38.87
C ILE A 253 -9.71 39.51 39.19
N GLN A 254 -11.04 39.44 39.18
CA GLN A 254 -11.90 40.60 39.42
C GLN A 254 -11.67 41.19 40.82
N SER A 255 -11.50 40.33 41.84
CA SER A 255 -11.21 40.75 43.21
C SER A 255 -9.77 41.25 43.43
N HIS A 256 -8.79 40.74 42.67
CA HIS A 256 -7.38 41.08 42.89
C HIS A 256 -6.97 42.40 42.25
N PHE A 257 -7.61 42.78 41.14
CA PHE A 257 -7.28 43.98 40.36
C PHE A 257 -8.32 45.10 40.49
N ASP A 258 -9.18 45.05 41.53
CA ASP A 258 -10.19 46.08 41.83
C ASP A 258 -11.01 46.54 40.60
N GLN A 259 -11.42 45.59 39.75
CA GLN A 259 -12.16 45.84 38.49
C GLN A 259 -11.46 46.76 37.45
N LYS A 260 -10.16 47.05 37.58
CA LYS A 260 -9.42 47.83 36.58
C LYS A 260 -9.21 47.04 35.29
N SER A 261 -9.93 47.42 34.23
CA SER A 261 -9.95 46.71 32.95
C SER A 261 -8.57 46.51 32.32
N ASP A 262 -7.70 47.51 32.41
CA ASP A 262 -6.43 47.54 31.69
C ASP A 262 -5.38 46.65 32.38
N GLU A 263 -5.33 46.67 33.71
CA GLU A 263 -4.47 45.77 34.50
C GLU A 263 -4.91 44.30 34.34
N MET A 264 -6.23 44.04 34.33
CA MET A 264 -6.78 42.70 34.07
C MET A 264 -6.43 42.20 32.66
N ALA A 265 -6.62 43.02 31.62
CA ALA A 265 -6.28 42.65 30.25
C ALA A 265 -4.79 42.33 30.08
N GLY A 266 -3.92 43.15 30.69
CA GLY A 266 -2.48 42.92 30.71
C GLY A 266 -2.09 41.61 31.40
N PHE A 267 -2.67 41.32 32.58
CA PHE A 267 -2.43 40.06 33.30
C PHE A 267 -2.91 38.85 32.49
N ILE A 268 -4.13 38.89 31.94
CA ILE A 268 -4.70 37.81 31.12
C ILE A 268 -3.82 37.56 29.87
N GLY A 269 -3.31 38.62 29.24
CA GLY A 269 -2.38 38.53 28.11
C GLY A 269 -1.08 37.81 28.45
N ILE A 270 -0.41 38.19 29.56
CA ILE A 270 0.81 37.50 30.04
C ILE A 270 0.49 36.05 30.41
N TYR A 271 -0.61 35.81 31.12
CA TYR A 271 -1.04 34.47 31.52
C TYR A 271 -1.14 33.55 30.30
N TYR A 272 -1.81 33.98 29.23
CA TYR A 272 -1.90 33.20 27.99
C TYR A 272 -0.56 33.05 27.27
N ALA A 273 0.29 34.09 27.28
CA ALA A 273 1.61 34.02 26.65
C ALA A 273 2.51 32.97 27.31
N VAL A 274 2.58 32.98 28.65
CA VAL A 274 3.37 32.02 29.41
C VAL A 274 2.76 30.63 29.30
N SER A 275 1.44 30.48 29.43
CA SER A 275 0.78 29.16 29.37
C SER A 275 1.00 28.48 28.02
N ASN A 276 0.85 29.22 26.91
CA ASN A 276 1.03 28.67 25.56
C ASN A 276 2.50 28.30 25.29
N THR A 277 3.45 29.09 25.78
CA THR A 277 4.89 28.80 25.66
C THR A 277 5.27 27.52 26.40
N VAL A 278 4.81 27.37 27.66
CA VAL A 278 5.09 26.16 28.45
C VAL A 278 4.36 24.95 27.88
N THR A 279 3.11 25.10 27.42
CA THR A 279 2.36 24.04 26.75
C THR A 279 3.10 23.54 25.52
N PHE A 280 3.66 24.44 24.71
CA PHE A 280 4.47 24.09 23.54
C PHE A 280 5.72 23.27 23.92
N LEU A 281 6.48 23.75 24.91
CA LEU A 281 7.69 23.06 25.38
C LEU A 281 7.37 21.67 25.95
N MET A 282 6.31 21.57 26.76
CA MET A 282 5.85 20.29 27.33
C MET A 282 5.37 19.32 26.26
N ALA A 283 4.60 19.79 25.28
CA ALA A 283 4.14 18.96 24.17
C ALA A 283 5.31 18.38 23.35
N PHE A 284 6.42 19.11 23.24
CA PHE A 284 7.60 18.65 22.51
C PHE A 284 8.48 17.70 23.34
N MET A 285 8.64 17.94 24.65
CA MET A 285 9.64 17.25 25.47
C MET A 285 9.09 16.11 26.35
N ALA A 286 7.84 16.20 26.80
CA ALA A 286 7.33 15.42 27.93
C ALA A 286 6.21 14.44 27.57
N THR A 287 5.44 14.67 26.51
CA THR A 287 4.22 13.88 26.24
C THR A 287 4.50 12.38 26.08
N GLY A 288 5.54 12.00 25.34
CA GLY A 288 5.90 10.59 25.13
C GLY A 288 6.57 9.91 26.34
N LYS A 289 7.16 10.68 27.27
CA LYS A 289 7.77 10.14 28.50
C LYS A 289 6.72 9.97 29.60
N LEU A 290 5.88 10.98 29.79
CA LEU A 290 4.88 10.99 30.85
C LEU A 290 3.77 9.97 30.59
N SER A 291 3.35 9.81 29.33
CA SER A 291 2.32 8.82 28.96
C SER A 291 2.78 7.37 29.15
N ARG A 292 4.09 7.09 29.02
CA ARG A 292 4.66 5.76 29.30
C ARG A 292 4.61 5.38 30.78
N VAL A 293 4.77 6.35 31.68
CA VAL A 293 4.81 6.10 33.13
C VAL A 293 3.39 5.99 33.71
N LEU A 294 2.45 6.79 33.18
CA LEU A 294 1.10 6.91 33.74
C LEU A 294 0.08 5.94 33.14
N GLY A 295 0.35 5.30 31.99
CA GLY A 295 -0.63 4.47 31.28
C GLY A 295 -1.81 5.28 30.71
N ILE A 296 -2.68 4.66 29.90
CA ILE A 296 -3.76 5.37 29.17
C ILE A 296 -4.78 6.02 30.12
N GLY A 297 -5.22 5.28 31.14
CA GLY A 297 -6.28 5.72 32.04
C GLY A 297 -5.90 6.96 32.85
N LEU A 298 -4.75 6.90 33.53
CA LEU A 298 -4.24 8.02 34.32
C LEU A 298 -3.77 9.18 33.43
N SER A 299 -3.17 8.90 32.26
CA SER A 299 -2.79 9.97 31.32
C SER A 299 -4.02 10.72 30.80
N SER A 300 -5.10 10.02 30.48
CA SER A 300 -6.37 10.63 30.03
C SER A 300 -7.03 11.45 31.14
N ALA A 301 -6.90 11.03 32.41
CA ALA A 301 -7.39 11.77 33.57
C ALA A 301 -6.39 12.75 34.19
N SER A 302 -5.22 12.97 33.58
CA SER A 302 -4.18 13.83 34.15
C SER A 302 -4.64 15.27 34.42
N ALA A 303 -5.51 15.82 33.56
CA ALA A 303 -6.16 17.11 33.81
C ALA A 303 -7.01 17.10 35.09
N ALA A 304 -7.80 16.04 35.31
CA ALA A 304 -8.59 15.88 36.53
C ALA A 304 -7.71 15.74 37.79
N ILE A 305 -6.56 15.07 37.69
CA ILE A 305 -5.60 14.97 38.81
C ILE A 305 -5.09 16.36 39.20
N VAL A 306 -4.72 17.19 38.22
CA VAL A 306 -4.29 18.56 38.48
C VAL A 306 -5.41 19.38 39.12
N LEU A 307 -6.64 19.26 38.61
CA LEU A 307 -7.82 19.92 39.16
C LEU A 307 -8.11 19.48 40.61
N ALA A 308 -7.96 18.20 40.92
CA ALA A 308 -8.14 17.66 42.27
C ALA A 308 -7.06 18.19 43.23
N ILE A 309 -5.79 18.15 42.83
CA ILE A 309 -4.67 18.69 43.64
C ILE A 309 -4.89 20.19 43.88
N GLY A 310 -5.21 20.95 42.83
CA GLY A 310 -5.43 22.38 42.93
C GLY A 310 -6.62 22.74 43.80
N GLY A 311 -7.75 22.04 43.64
CA GLY A 311 -8.94 22.21 44.49
C GLY A 311 -8.64 21.91 45.96
N ALA A 312 -7.87 20.86 46.26
CA ALA A 312 -7.44 20.54 47.62
C ALA A 312 -6.52 21.62 48.22
N VAL A 313 -5.56 22.12 47.44
CA VAL A 313 -4.63 23.18 47.88
C VAL A 313 -5.37 24.50 48.09
N SER A 314 -6.25 24.91 47.17
CA SER A 314 -7.06 26.13 47.32
C SER A 314 -7.99 26.04 48.52
N MET A 315 -8.61 24.87 48.76
CA MET A 315 -9.43 24.62 49.95
C MET A 315 -8.61 24.73 51.25
N ALA A 316 -7.41 24.13 51.29
CA ALA A 316 -6.54 24.19 52.46
C ALA A 316 -6.06 25.62 52.76
N LEU A 317 -5.57 26.34 51.75
CA LEU A 317 -5.11 27.73 51.90
C LEU A 317 -6.24 28.68 52.31
N GLY A 318 -7.45 28.43 51.80
CA GLY A 318 -8.66 29.13 52.20
C GLY A 318 -9.01 28.95 53.66
N PHE A 319 -8.91 27.71 54.16
CA PHE A 319 -9.17 27.38 55.56
C PHE A 319 -8.18 28.06 56.53
N PHE A 320 -6.92 28.20 56.13
CA PHE A 320 -5.89 28.88 56.95
C PHE A 320 -5.86 30.40 56.79
N GLY A 321 -6.77 31.00 56.01
CA GLY A 321 -6.84 32.45 55.82
C GLY A 321 -5.60 33.05 55.15
N ALA A 322 -4.87 32.27 54.35
CA ALA A 322 -3.68 32.73 53.67
C ALA A 322 -4.07 33.66 52.50
N GLY A 323 -3.48 34.86 52.42
CA GLY A 323 -3.69 35.80 51.30
C GLY A 323 -3.20 35.31 49.92
N SER A 324 -2.75 34.05 49.82
CA SER A 324 -2.18 33.42 48.63
C SER A 324 -3.15 32.55 47.82
N VAL A 325 -4.45 32.51 48.18
CA VAL A 325 -5.46 31.68 47.47
C VAL A 325 -5.56 32.03 45.98
N PHE A 326 -5.47 33.32 45.62
CA PHE A 326 -5.42 33.76 44.22
C PHE A 326 -4.34 33.03 43.41
N TRP A 327 -3.12 32.97 43.95
CA TRP A 327 -1.99 32.32 43.28
C TRP A 327 -2.15 30.80 43.18
N SER A 328 -2.84 30.17 44.12
CA SER A 328 -3.20 28.75 44.02
C SER A 328 -4.20 28.48 42.89
N ILE A 329 -5.26 29.30 42.78
CA ILE A 329 -6.25 29.19 41.72
C ILE A 329 -5.60 29.46 40.35
N ALA A 330 -4.77 30.52 40.26
CA ALA A 330 -4.03 30.85 39.06
C ALA A 330 -3.04 29.73 38.66
N ALA A 331 -2.29 29.17 39.61
CA ALA A 331 -1.37 28.07 39.35
C ALA A 331 -2.11 26.78 38.94
N THR A 332 -3.29 26.52 39.50
CA THR A 332 -4.13 25.37 39.12
C THR A 332 -4.65 25.54 37.70
N SER A 333 -5.20 26.71 37.37
CA SER A 333 -5.68 27.03 36.02
C SER A 333 -4.56 26.94 34.99
N PHE A 334 -3.38 27.47 35.34
CA PHE A 334 -2.19 27.38 34.51
C PHE A 334 -1.76 25.91 34.28
N SER A 335 -1.73 25.11 35.34
CA SER A 335 -1.33 23.70 35.28
C SER A 335 -2.34 22.84 34.52
N GLU A 336 -3.64 23.07 34.71
CA GLU A 336 -4.71 22.37 34.00
C GLU A 336 -4.61 22.61 32.51
N ARG A 337 -4.37 23.86 32.10
CA ARG A 337 -4.23 24.21 30.68
C ARG A 337 -3.03 23.50 30.05
N ILE A 338 -1.90 23.44 30.74
CA ILE A 338 -0.69 22.76 30.25
C ILE A 338 -0.91 21.25 30.15
N VAL A 339 -1.31 20.60 31.25
CA VAL A 339 -1.45 19.14 31.31
C VAL A 339 -2.63 18.66 30.46
N GLY A 340 -3.72 19.43 30.44
CA GLY A 340 -4.90 19.18 29.62
C GLY A 340 -4.58 19.11 28.13
N PHE A 341 -3.86 20.11 27.60
CA PHE A 341 -3.50 20.14 26.18
C PHE A 341 -2.29 19.26 25.83
N ALA A 342 -1.26 19.22 26.67
CA ALA A 342 -0.01 18.50 26.36
C ALA A 342 -0.12 16.99 26.60
N VAL A 343 -0.97 16.53 27.53
CA VAL A 343 -1.02 15.13 27.97
C VAL A 343 -2.43 14.54 27.80
N ALA A 344 -3.43 15.04 28.54
CA ALA A 344 -4.76 14.43 28.59
C ALA A 344 -5.42 14.35 27.19
N LYS A 345 -5.44 15.46 26.45
CA LYS A 345 -6.02 15.50 25.10
C LYS A 345 -5.32 14.55 24.11
N GLN A 346 -4.01 14.36 24.24
CA GLN A 346 -3.27 13.44 23.37
C GLN A 346 -3.52 11.98 23.76
N ALA A 347 -3.47 11.66 25.06
CA ALA A 347 -3.78 10.33 25.59
C ALA A 347 -5.19 9.89 25.20
N MET A 348 -6.14 10.82 25.21
CA MET A 348 -7.52 10.54 24.84
C MET A 348 -7.71 10.29 23.34
N GLN A 349 -6.94 10.96 22.47
CA GLN A 349 -6.95 10.66 21.03
C GLN A 349 -6.40 9.26 20.75
N ALA A 350 -5.39 8.86 21.51
CA ALA A 350 -4.83 7.53 21.46
C ALA A 350 -5.79 6.45 21.98
N ALA A 351 -6.55 6.72 23.04
CA ALA A 351 -7.47 5.77 23.65
C ALA A 351 -8.57 5.27 22.69
N VAL A 352 -8.89 6.03 21.65
CA VAL A 352 -9.94 5.66 20.66
C VAL A 352 -9.38 4.80 19.51
N MET A 353 -8.06 4.67 19.39
CA MET A 353 -7.40 3.97 18.27
C MET A 353 -7.86 2.53 18.02
N PRO A 354 -8.20 1.71 19.04
CA PRO A 354 -8.69 0.35 18.80
C PRO A 354 -10.10 0.28 18.22
N VAL A 355 -10.85 1.38 18.21
CA VAL A 355 -12.23 1.43 17.69
C VAL A 355 -12.21 1.63 16.19
N ASP A 356 -13.17 1.03 15.47
CA ASP A 356 -13.35 1.27 14.03
C ASP A 356 -13.34 2.76 13.70
N LYS A 357 -12.54 3.13 12.68
CA LYS A 357 -12.31 4.51 12.26
C LYS A 357 -13.61 5.30 12.05
N ARG A 358 -14.65 4.70 11.46
CA ARG A 358 -15.92 5.39 11.19
C ARG A 358 -16.71 5.69 12.47
N LEU A 359 -16.72 4.74 13.41
CA LEU A 359 -17.37 4.90 14.71
C LEU A 359 -16.60 5.88 15.60
N ALA A 360 -15.26 5.78 15.60
CA ALA A 360 -14.34 6.66 16.30
C ALA A 360 -14.49 8.12 15.88
N GLU A 361 -14.51 8.40 14.56
CA GLU A 361 -14.67 9.76 14.03
C GLU A 361 -16.04 10.37 14.38
N SER A 362 -17.11 9.57 14.29
CA SER A 362 -18.47 10.00 14.64
C SER A 362 -18.62 10.29 16.14
N ALA A 363 -18.08 9.42 16.99
CA ALA A 363 -18.09 9.61 18.44
C ALA A 363 -17.25 10.83 18.86
N ARG A 364 -16.09 11.04 18.23
CA ARG A 364 -15.22 12.20 18.51
C ARG A 364 -15.89 13.53 18.22
N PHE A 365 -16.64 13.63 17.12
CA PHE A 365 -17.43 14.83 16.82
C PHE A 365 -18.40 15.17 17.96
N LEU A 366 -19.09 14.16 18.51
CA LEU A 366 -20.05 14.36 19.59
C LEU A 366 -19.35 14.68 20.92
N ILE A 367 -18.22 14.02 21.21
CA ILE A 367 -17.44 14.23 22.44
C ILE A 367 -16.79 15.62 22.44
N ASP A 368 -16.01 15.96 21.40
CA ASP A 368 -15.27 17.23 21.32
C ASP A 368 -16.22 18.42 21.11
N GLY A 369 -17.32 18.23 20.35
CA GLY A 369 -18.23 19.31 19.94
C GLY A 369 -19.43 19.53 20.86
N VAL A 370 -20.09 18.46 21.33
CA VAL A 370 -21.35 18.56 22.08
C VAL A 370 -21.14 18.32 23.57
N VAL A 371 -20.53 17.20 23.95
CA VAL A 371 -20.36 16.81 25.37
C VAL A 371 -19.56 17.85 26.15
N SER A 372 -18.49 18.37 25.57
CA SER A 372 -17.70 19.46 26.16
C SER A 372 -18.58 20.70 26.43
N ARG A 373 -19.41 21.12 25.47
CA ARG A 373 -20.27 22.31 25.60
C ARG A 373 -21.42 22.09 26.57
N VAL A 374 -22.01 20.90 26.60
CA VAL A 374 -23.07 20.54 27.56
C VAL A 374 -22.53 20.62 28.98
N GLY A 375 -21.30 20.16 29.24
CA GLY A 375 -20.65 20.33 30.56
C GLY A 375 -20.59 21.79 31.02
N VAL A 376 -20.21 22.70 30.11
CA VAL A 376 -20.17 24.15 30.38
C VAL A 376 -21.55 24.69 30.73
N VAL A 377 -22.56 24.38 29.90
CA VAL A 377 -23.92 24.89 30.10
C VAL A 377 -24.53 24.36 31.39
N VAL A 378 -24.39 23.06 31.68
CA VAL A 378 -24.94 22.43 32.88
C VAL A 378 -24.36 23.05 34.15
N VAL A 379 -23.03 23.16 34.25
CA VAL A 379 -22.39 23.78 35.43
C VAL A 379 -22.79 25.24 35.57
N SER A 380 -22.83 25.99 34.46
CA SER A 380 -23.18 27.41 34.49
C SER A 380 -24.66 27.64 34.88
N VAL A 381 -25.58 26.78 34.42
CA VAL A 381 -26.99 26.82 34.84
C VAL A 381 -27.14 26.45 36.32
N ILE A 382 -26.38 25.46 36.80
CA ILE A 382 -26.34 25.10 38.22
C ILE A 382 -25.89 26.30 39.08
N PHE A 383 -24.87 27.04 38.64
CA PHE A 383 -24.44 28.27 39.32
C PHE A 383 -25.51 29.36 39.33
N LEU A 384 -26.25 29.54 38.22
CA LEU A 384 -27.39 30.47 38.19
C LEU A 384 -28.50 30.08 39.17
N LEU A 385 -28.80 28.78 39.29
CA LEU A 385 -29.86 28.28 40.17
C LEU A 385 -29.50 28.38 41.66
N LEU A 386 -28.22 28.21 42.00
CA LEU A 386 -27.74 28.23 43.38
C LEU A 386 -27.43 29.65 43.89
N GLY A 387 -27.28 30.63 43.00
CA GLY A 387 -27.11 32.04 43.33
C GLY A 387 -25.75 32.39 43.95
N SER A 388 -25.64 33.59 44.52
CA SER A 388 -24.37 34.18 45.00
C SER A 388 -23.79 33.56 46.26
N ALA A 389 -24.56 32.73 46.98
CA ALA A 389 -24.08 31.96 48.13
C ALA A 389 -22.96 30.96 47.76
N ILE A 390 -22.81 30.62 46.48
CA ILE A 390 -21.78 29.71 45.96
C ILE A 390 -20.64 30.47 45.25
N ALA A 391 -20.71 31.80 45.14
CA ALA A 391 -19.66 32.57 44.46
C ALA A 391 -18.31 32.58 45.22
N ASP A 392 -18.30 32.19 46.50
CA ASP A 392 -17.10 32.13 47.32
C ASP A 392 -16.24 30.88 47.01
N TYR A 393 -14.92 31.07 46.94
CA TYR A 393 -13.95 30.01 46.68
C TYR A 393 -13.97 28.94 47.77
N THR A 394 -14.36 29.30 49.01
CA THR A 394 -14.49 28.38 50.14
C THR A 394 -15.50 27.26 49.89
N VAL A 395 -16.53 27.52 49.07
CA VAL A 395 -17.56 26.55 48.68
C VAL A 395 -17.21 25.88 47.36
N LEU A 396 -16.66 26.63 46.39
CA LEU A 396 -16.37 26.09 45.06
C LEU A 396 -15.14 25.16 45.02
N SER A 397 -14.10 25.40 45.82
CA SER A 397 -12.91 24.54 45.82
C SER A 397 -13.19 23.10 46.30
N PRO A 398 -14.03 22.87 47.35
CA PRO A 398 -14.53 21.53 47.68
C PRO A 398 -15.33 20.87 46.56
N VAL A 399 -16.23 21.61 45.90
CA VAL A 399 -17.03 21.07 44.78
C VAL A 399 -16.12 20.68 43.60
N LEU A 400 -15.14 21.53 43.28
CA LEU A 400 -14.11 21.24 42.28
C LEU A 400 -13.37 19.93 42.61
N LEU A 401 -12.93 19.77 43.87
CA LEU A 401 -12.24 18.57 44.34
C LEU A 401 -13.09 17.31 44.15
N VAL A 402 -14.36 17.34 44.54
CA VAL A 402 -15.27 16.19 44.41
C VAL A 402 -15.48 15.81 42.94
N VAL A 403 -15.79 16.78 42.09
CA VAL A 403 -16.00 16.53 40.64
C VAL A 403 -14.71 16.01 39.99
N ALA A 404 -13.56 16.57 40.38
CA ALA A 404 -12.26 16.13 39.88
C ALA A 404 -11.90 14.70 40.35
N ILE A 405 -12.17 14.32 41.60
CA ILE A 405 -11.98 12.95 42.09
C ILE A 405 -12.87 11.97 41.32
N LEU A 406 -14.13 12.31 41.08
CA LEU A 406 -15.03 11.49 40.25
C LEU A 406 -14.47 11.29 38.84
N ALA A 407 -13.93 12.34 38.22
CA ALA A 407 -13.26 12.24 36.93
C ALA A 407 -12.03 11.31 36.97
N VAL A 408 -11.20 11.42 38.02
CA VAL A 408 -10.03 10.52 38.22
C VAL A 408 -10.49 9.06 38.35
N LEU A 409 -11.54 8.79 39.12
CA LEU A 409 -12.08 7.44 39.28
C LEU A 409 -12.60 6.85 37.95
N VAL A 410 -13.26 7.67 37.13
CA VAL A 410 -13.70 7.27 35.78
C VAL A 410 -12.48 6.98 34.89
N GLY A 411 -11.45 7.82 34.94
CA GLY A 411 -10.21 7.64 34.18
C GLY A 411 -9.43 6.39 34.58
N MET A 412 -9.35 6.07 35.87
CA MET A 412 -8.74 4.82 36.34
C MET A 412 -9.47 3.59 35.80
N ARG A 413 -10.79 3.67 35.62
CA ARG A 413 -11.59 2.61 35.00
C ARG A 413 -11.53 2.59 33.47
N LEU A 414 -10.76 3.47 32.84
CA LEU A 414 -10.63 3.49 31.37
C LEU A 414 -9.72 2.36 30.86
N ALA A 415 -8.65 2.03 31.58
CA ALA A 415 -7.68 1.02 31.16
C ALA A 415 -8.29 -0.36 30.87
N PRO A 416 -9.15 -0.94 31.75
CA PRO A 416 -9.81 -2.21 31.46
C PRO A 416 -10.74 -2.16 30.24
N ALA A 417 -11.39 -1.02 29.97
CA ALA A 417 -12.25 -0.89 28.79
C ALA A 417 -11.43 -0.78 27.50
N TYR A 418 -10.25 -0.18 27.57
CA TYR A 418 -9.33 -0.09 26.44
C TYR A 418 -8.78 -1.46 26.07
N GLU A 419 -8.37 -2.25 27.06
CA GLU A 419 -7.89 -3.62 26.89
C GLU A 419 -8.92 -4.50 26.17
N HIS A 420 -10.18 -4.48 26.62
CA HIS A 420 -11.25 -5.22 25.96
C HIS A 420 -11.48 -4.79 24.50
N ALA A 421 -11.45 -3.49 24.21
CA ALA A 421 -11.62 -2.98 22.85
C ALA A 421 -10.45 -3.36 21.93
N LEU A 422 -9.21 -3.35 22.46
CA LEU A 422 -8.03 -3.78 21.72
C LEU A 422 -8.09 -5.27 21.37
N LEU A 423 -8.52 -6.11 22.31
CA LEU A 423 -8.70 -7.54 22.09
C LEU A 423 -9.74 -7.85 21.01
N GLU A 424 -10.88 -7.17 21.03
CA GLU A 424 -11.93 -7.34 20.03
C GLU A 424 -11.45 -6.93 18.63
N ALA A 425 -10.68 -5.84 18.55
CA ALA A 425 -10.08 -5.37 17.30
C ALA A 425 -9.01 -6.33 16.73
N LEU A 426 -8.20 -6.96 17.60
CA LEU A 426 -7.22 -7.96 17.21
C LEU A 426 -7.89 -9.27 16.74
N ARG A 427 -9.00 -9.67 17.37
CA ARG A 427 -9.74 -10.89 17.01
C ARG A 427 -10.37 -10.81 15.62
N ASP A 428 -10.84 -9.63 15.20
CA ASP A 428 -11.54 -9.46 13.91
C ASP A 428 -10.57 -9.43 12.69
N LYS A 429 -9.24 -9.55 12.89
CA LYS A 429 -8.16 -9.51 11.85
C LYS A 429 -8.20 -8.32 10.87
N LYS A 430 -9.16 -7.40 11.00
CA LYS A 430 -9.44 -6.31 10.05
C LYS A 430 -8.54 -5.11 10.23
N LEU A 431 -7.90 -4.96 11.39
CA LEU A 431 -7.06 -3.80 11.68
C LEU A 431 -5.58 -4.19 11.72
N LYS A 432 -4.78 -3.59 10.81
CA LYS A 432 -3.30 -3.56 10.84
C LYS A 432 -2.77 -2.73 12.03
N LEU A 433 -3.22 -3.04 13.25
CA LEU A 433 -2.89 -2.30 14.46
C LEU A 433 -1.39 -2.41 14.82
N SER A 434 -0.73 -3.51 14.46
CA SER A 434 0.67 -3.79 14.80
C SER A 434 1.68 -2.79 14.22
N THR A 435 1.35 -2.10 13.12
CA THR A 435 2.27 -1.16 12.45
C THR A 435 2.07 0.31 12.86
N GLU A 436 0.91 0.66 13.42
CA GLU A 436 0.56 2.06 13.72
C GLU A 436 0.55 2.42 15.21
N LEU A 437 0.63 1.43 16.11
CA LEU A 437 0.57 1.67 17.55
C LEU A 437 1.80 2.45 18.07
N PRO A 438 1.60 3.58 18.80
CA PRO A 438 2.67 4.32 19.46
C PRO A 438 3.48 3.47 20.45
N ASP A 439 4.76 3.82 20.68
CA ASP A 439 5.68 3.06 21.55
C ASP A 439 5.12 2.78 22.96
N TRP A 440 4.36 3.73 23.51
CA TRP A 440 3.76 3.57 24.83
C TRP A 440 2.61 2.55 24.84
N ALA A 441 1.88 2.37 23.74
CA ALA A 441 0.80 1.40 23.62
C ALA A 441 1.33 -0.04 23.51
N ARG A 442 2.51 -0.20 22.89
CA ARG A 442 3.22 -1.50 22.87
C ARG A 442 3.68 -1.92 24.25
N SER A 443 4.14 -0.97 25.06
CA SER A 443 4.52 -1.22 26.46
C SER A 443 3.32 -1.72 27.28
N GLU A 444 2.14 -1.16 27.06
CA GLU A 444 0.92 -1.60 27.76
C GLU A 444 0.46 -2.99 27.29
N ALA A 445 0.49 -3.25 25.98
CA ALA A 445 0.22 -4.58 25.43
C ALA A 445 1.18 -5.64 26.01
N SER A 446 2.46 -5.30 26.20
CA SER A 446 3.43 -6.18 26.84
C SER A 446 3.09 -6.48 28.30
N ASN A 447 2.59 -5.49 29.05
CA ASN A 447 2.14 -5.69 30.43
C ASN A 447 0.93 -6.63 30.48
N ILE A 448 -0.05 -6.41 29.60
CA ILE A 448 -1.27 -7.25 29.47
C ILE A 448 -0.91 -8.70 29.14
N VAL A 449 -0.01 -8.91 28.17
CA VAL A 449 0.49 -10.25 27.82
C VAL A 449 1.13 -10.90 29.04
N SER A 450 2.03 -10.22 29.74
CA SER A 450 2.71 -10.79 30.91
C SER A 450 1.76 -11.16 32.06
N SER A 451 0.70 -10.37 32.29
CA SER A 451 -0.32 -10.69 33.29
C SER A 451 -1.26 -11.81 32.84
N GLY A 452 -1.68 -11.80 31.58
CA GLY A 452 -2.59 -12.81 31.01
C GLY A 452 -1.95 -14.19 30.94
N LEU A 453 -0.68 -14.28 30.53
CA LEU A 453 0.08 -15.53 30.48
C LEU A 453 0.27 -16.17 31.86
N ARG A 454 0.18 -15.39 32.94
CA ARG A 454 0.32 -15.84 34.33
C ARG A 454 -0.99 -16.22 35.00
N SER A 455 -2.12 -15.92 34.36
CA SER A 455 -3.45 -16.24 34.88
C SER A 455 -3.68 -17.76 35.00
N ARG A 456 -4.69 -18.12 35.80
CA ARG A 456 -5.23 -19.49 35.90
C ARG A 456 -6.44 -19.71 34.99
N ASP A 457 -6.98 -18.65 34.39
CA ASP A 457 -8.07 -18.74 33.43
C ASP A 457 -7.51 -19.07 32.04
N SER A 458 -7.95 -20.20 31.48
CA SER A 458 -7.57 -20.66 30.14
C SER A 458 -7.86 -19.62 29.06
N GLN A 459 -8.95 -18.85 29.21
CA GLN A 459 -9.29 -17.80 28.26
C GLN A 459 -8.34 -16.60 28.36
N GLU A 460 -7.82 -16.27 29.53
CA GLU A 460 -6.87 -15.17 29.70
C GLU A 460 -5.48 -15.52 29.16
N VAL A 461 -5.08 -16.80 29.29
CA VAL A 461 -3.83 -17.31 28.72
C VAL A 461 -3.88 -17.31 27.19
N GLU A 462 -4.96 -17.82 26.61
CA GLU A 462 -5.17 -17.81 25.15
C GLU A 462 -5.19 -16.38 24.58
N ARG A 463 -5.87 -15.44 25.27
CA ARG A 463 -5.86 -14.01 24.93
C ARG A 463 -4.44 -13.44 24.94
N GLY A 464 -3.65 -13.75 25.97
CA GLY A 464 -2.26 -13.30 26.10
C GLY A 464 -1.37 -13.81 24.95
N LEU A 465 -1.52 -15.08 24.57
CA LEU A 465 -0.78 -15.70 23.46
C LEU A 465 -1.15 -15.09 22.10
N LEU A 466 -2.43 -14.83 21.85
CA LEU A 466 -2.89 -14.20 20.61
C LEU A 466 -2.31 -12.79 20.44
N ILE A 467 -2.31 -11.98 21.51
CA ILE A 467 -1.68 -10.65 21.48
C ILE A 467 -0.18 -10.78 21.25
N ALA A 468 0.50 -11.71 21.93
CA ALA A 468 1.94 -11.91 21.77
C ALA A 468 2.33 -12.27 20.32
N LYS A 469 1.51 -13.10 19.66
CA LYS A 469 1.64 -13.46 18.24
C LYS A 469 1.52 -12.23 17.33
N GLU A 470 0.36 -11.56 17.39
CA GLU A 470 0.03 -10.48 16.45
C GLU A 470 0.92 -9.24 16.63
N MET A 471 1.38 -8.99 17.86
CA MET A 471 2.22 -7.84 18.21
C MET A 471 3.72 -8.16 18.25
N LYS A 472 4.12 -9.42 18.02
CA LYS A 472 5.51 -9.90 18.13
C LYS A 472 6.16 -9.57 19.49
N ILE A 473 5.42 -9.73 20.58
CA ILE A 473 5.93 -9.50 21.95
C ILE A 473 6.65 -10.77 22.41
N PRO A 474 7.93 -10.69 22.84
CA PRO A 474 8.71 -11.87 23.18
C PRO A 474 8.15 -12.60 24.40
N LEU A 475 8.02 -13.92 24.31
CA LEU A 475 7.63 -14.78 25.44
C LEU A 475 8.79 -14.91 26.45
N GLY A 476 8.48 -14.78 27.74
CA GLY A 476 9.43 -15.09 28.80
C GLY A 476 9.73 -16.60 28.83
N LYS A 477 11.00 -16.99 28.96
CA LYS A 477 11.43 -18.40 28.99
C LYS A 477 10.69 -19.23 30.05
N ASP A 478 10.53 -18.67 31.24
CA ASP A 478 9.86 -19.35 32.35
C ASP A 478 8.34 -19.48 32.13
N ASP A 479 7.73 -18.44 31.55
CA ASP A 479 6.29 -18.44 31.24
C ASP A 479 5.98 -19.45 30.11
N ALA A 480 6.82 -19.51 29.07
CA ALA A 480 6.71 -20.49 27.98
C ALA A 480 6.84 -21.93 28.48
N ARG A 481 7.87 -22.22 29.31
CA ARG A 481 8.06 -23.55 29.90
C ARG A 481 6.86 -24.01 30.71
N ARG A 482 6.31 -23.12 31.56
CA ARG A 482 5.13 -23.41 32.37
C ARG A 482 3.92 -23.79 31.50
N LEU A 483 3.71 -23.08 30.39
CA LEU A 483 2.61 -23.34 29.48
C LEU A 483 2.78 -24.67 28.73
N LEU A 484 3.98 -25.00 28.28
CA LEU A 484 4.25 -26.29 27.62
C LEU A 484 4.06 -27.49 28.56
N GLU A 485 4.39 -27.35 29.85
CA GLU A 485 4.28 -28.43 30.83
C GLU A 485 2.85 -28.61 31.39
N GLN A 486 2.14 -27.52 31.68
CA GLN A 486 0.93 -27.54 32.52
C GLN A 486 -0.37 -27.15 31.80
N ALA A 487 -0.31 -26.65 30.56
CA ALA A 487 -1.49 -26.19 29.82
C ALA A 487 -2.15 -27.30 28.99
N PRO A 488 -3.45 -27.17 28.64
CA PRO A 488 -4.13 -28.07 27.70
C PRO A 488 -3.52 -28.01 26.29
N ALA A 489 -3.73 -29.08 25.50
CA ALA A 489 -3.11 -29.28 24.19
C ALA A 489 -3.27 -28.10 23.21
N GLU A 490 -4.43 -27.45 23.20
CA GLU A 490 -4.72 -26.28 22.34
C GLU A 490 -3.82 -25.06 22.67
N ILE A 491 -3.58 -24.82 23.96
CA ILE A 491 -2.67 -23.75 24.43
C ILE A 491 -1.21 -24.12 24.11
N VAL A 492 -0.84 -25.40 24.24
CA VAL A 492 0.51 -25.90 23.92
C VAL A 492 0.82 -25.69 22.44
N VAL A 493 -0.09 -26.05 21.53
CA VAL A 493 0.06 -25.83 20.08
C VAL A 493 0.25 -24.34 19.79
N THR A 494 -0.62 -23.49 20.34
CA THR A 494 -0.55 -22.03 20.14
C THR A 494 0.77 -21.46 20.69
N THR A 495 1.25 -21.96 21.84
CA THR A 495 2.53 -21.54 22.43
C THR A 495 3.71 -21.92 21.53
N LEU A 496 3.72 -23.14 20.98
CA LEU A 496 4.76 -23.61 20.04
C LEU A 496 4.79 -22.79 18.75
N GLU A 497 3.63 -22.42 18.20
CA GLU A 497 3.55 -21.54 17.03
C GLU A 497 4.16 -20.16 17.30
N VAL A 498 3.82 -19.53 18.43
CA VAL A 498 4.37 -18.22 18.80
C VAL A 498 5.89 -18.31 19.03
N MET A 499 6.37 -19.39 19.65
CA MET A 499 7.79 -19.62 19.84
C MET A 499 8.54 -19.80 18.51
N HIS A 500 7.96 -20.53 17.55
CA HIS A 500 8.55 -20.70 16.22
C HIS A 500 8.67 -19.39 15.45
N GLU A 501 7.61 -18.56 15.45
CA GLU A 501 7.64 -17.22 14.82
C GLU A 501 8.68 -16.28 15.46
N GLN A 502 9.07 -16.54 16.70
CA GLN A 502 10.06 -15.77 17.47
C GLN A 502 11.46 -16.41 17.46
N GLU A 503 11.68 -17.46 16.65
CA GLU A 503 12.95 -18.21 16.59
C GLU A 503 13.40 -18.76 17.96
N MET A 504 12.43 -19.06 18.84
CA MET A 504 12.67 -19.59 20.17
C MET A 504 12.39 -21.09 20.22
N LEU A 505 13.36 -21.87 20.72
CA LEU A 505 13.19 -23.32 20.89
C LEU A 505 12.79 -23.68 22.33
N PRO A 506 11.93 -24.68 22.52
CA PRO A 506 11.69 -25.29 23.82
C PRO A 506 12.98 -25.87 24.40
N ASP A 507 13.04 -25.99 25.73
CA ASP A 507 14.15 -26.67 26.37
C ASP A 507 14.17 -28.18 26.02
N PRO A 508 15.34 -28.84 26.03
CA PRO A 508 15.47 -30.24 25.61
C PRO A 508 14.57 -31.24 26.38
N VAL A 509 14.23 -30.91 27.63
CA VAL A 509 13.33 -31.75 28.46
C VAL A 509 11.90 -31.63 27.95
N SER A 510 11.45 -30.40 27.67
CA SER A 510 10.15 -30.15 27.04
C SER A 510 10.03 -30.80 25.65
N ILE A 511 11.07 -30.76 24.82
CA ILE A 511 11.08 -31.40 23.48
C ILE A 511 10.75 -32.90 23.57
N ARG A 512 11.47 -33.64 24.43
CA ARG A 512 11.24 -35.08 24.62
C ARG A 512 9.86 -35.37 25.19
N ALA A 513 9.37 -34.54 26.10
CA ALA A 513 8.03 -34.71 26.68
C ALA A 513 6.89 -34.46 25.67
N LEU A 514 7.14 -33.63 24.65
CA LEU A 514 6.16 -33.27 23.61
C LEU A 514 6.17 -34.25 22.41
N LEU A 515 7.30 -34.88 22.12
CA LEU A 515 7.45 -35.91 21.07
C LEU A 515 7.02 -37.33 21.52
N ASN A 516 6.47 -37.47 22.73
CA ASN A 516 5.98 -38.75 23.22
C ASN A 516 4.81 -39.26 22.34
N PRO A 517 4.85 -40.51 21.81
CA PRO A 517 3.79 -41.09 20.98
C PRO A 517 2.39 -41.11 21.63
N GLU A 518 2.30 -41.05 22.97
CA GLU A 518 1.02 -41.02 23.70
C GLU A 518 0.37 -39.62 23.83
N ARG A 519 1.04 -38.56 23.35
CA ARG A 519 0.47 -37.20 23.31
C ARG A 519 -0.56 -37.06 22.18
N SER A 520 -1.33 -35.97 22.23
CA SER A 520 -2.26 -35.61 21.15
C SER A 520 -1.51 -35.39 19.83
N VAL A 521 -2.04 -35.93 18.73
CA VAL A 521 -1.51 -35.82 17.35
C VAL A 521 -1.15 -34.37 16.98
N ASP A 522 -1.99 -33.40 17.35
CA ASP A 522 -1.78 -31.98 17.03
C ASP A 522 -0.52 -31.39 17.69
N VAL A 523 -0.22 -31.80 18.91
CA VAL A 523 0.97 -31.36 19.66
C VAL A 523 2.24 -31.96 19.06
N ILE A 524 2.21 -33.24 18.67
CA ILE A 524 3.35 -33.92 18.03
C ILE A 524 3.64 -33.28 16.66
N CYS A 525 2.60 -33.07 15.84
CA CYS A 525 2.75 -32.40 14.54
C CYS A 525 3.20 -30.94 14.67
N ALA A 526 2.74 -30.21 15.70
CA ALA A 526 3.23 -28.86 15.98
C ALA A 526 4.71 -28.88 16.37
N MET A 527 5.12 -29.81 17.23
CA MET A 527 6.51 -29.95 17.67
C MET A 527 7.45 -30.33 16.51
N LEU A 528 7.08 -31.29 15.65
CA LEU A 528 7.87 -31.69 14.47
C LEU A 528 8.04 -30.56 13.45
N ARG A 529 7.09 -29.62 13.38
CA ARG A 529 7.20 -28.42 12.54
C ARG A 529 8.15 -27.37 13.13
N VAL A 530 8.20 -27.26 14.47
CA VAL A 530 9.04 -26.31 15.18
C VAL A 530 10.49 -26.81 15.31
N LEU A 531 10.69 -28.13 15.37
CA LEU A 531 11.99 -28.75 15.63
C LEU A 531 12.98 -28.50 14.48
N PRO A 532 14.17 -27.90 14.74
CA PRO A 532 15.15 -27.61 13.71
C PRO A 532 15.75 -28.87 13.11
N GLN A 533 16.08 -28.83 11.82
CA GLN A 533 16.72 -29.95 11.09
C GLN A 533 18.14 -30.26 11.59
N THR A 534 18.75 -29.33 12.33
CA THR A 534 20.09 -29.46 12.95
C THR A 534 20.07 -30.16 14.30
N ALA A 535 18.90 -30.50 14.85
CA ALA A 535 18.74 -31.10 16.17
C ALA A 535 18.94 -32.63 16.13
N SER A 536 20.14 -33.08 15.70
CA SER A 536 20.49 -34.50 15.55
C SER A 536 20.31 -35.32 16.83
N ASP A 537 20.45 -34.69 17.99
CA ASP A 537 20.29 -35.32 19.31
C ASP A 537 18.86 -35.85 19.57
N HIS A 538 17.90 -35.47 18.74
CA HIS A 538 16.50 -35.90 18.79
C HIS A 538 16.10 -36.81 17.64
N ALA A 539 17.05 -37.26 16.79
CA ALA A 539 16.76 -38.15 15.67
C ALA A 539 16.11 -39.47 16.12
N ILE A 540 16.56 -40.02 17.25
CA ILE A 540 16.00 -41.23 17.86
C ILE A 540 14.54 -41.03 18.27
N ASP A 541 14.20 -39.84 18.80
CA ASP A 541 12.85 -39.52 19.24
C ASP A 541 11.88 -39.38 18.03
N VAL A 542 12.37 -38.92 16.86
CA VAL A 542 11.57 -38.75 15.62
C VAL A 542 11.47 -40.05 14.80
N GLU A 543 12.51 -40.89 14.83
CA GLU A 543 12.51 -42.21 14.18
C GLU A 543 11.40 -43.11 14.74
N GLY A 544 11.16 -43.06 16.04
CA GLY A 544 10.04 -43.75 16.69
C GLY A 544 8.65 -43.27 16.27
N LEU A 545 8.54 -42.17 15.51
CA LEU A 545 7.28 -41.61 15.00
C LEU A 545 7.02 -41.92 13.52
N VAL A 546 7.95 -42.56 12.81
CA VAL A 546 7.80 -42.95 11.38
C VAL A 546 6.67 -43.96 11.19
N ASP A 547 6.54 -44.91 12.13
CA ASP A 547 5.50 -45.93 12.13
C ASP A 547 4.26 -45.56 12.97
N HIS A 548 4.10 -44.27 13.27
CA HIS A 548 2.98 -43.79 14.07
C HIS A 548 1.63 -44.07 13.36
N ALA A 549 0.60 -44.48 14.11
CA ALA A 549 -0.72 -44.86 13.59
C ALA A 549 -1.52 -43.73 12.88
N SER A 550 -0.95 -42.52 12.80
CA SER A 550 -1.52 -41.36 12.12
C SER A 550 -0.61 -40.98 10.96
N ASP A 551 -1.14 -41.06 9.74
CA ASP A 551 -0.42 -40.76 8.50
C ASP A 551 0.20 -39.36 8.48
N ALA A 552 -0.40 -38.40 9.21
CA ALA A 552 0.12 -37.04 9.35
C ALA A 552 1.45 -37.04 10.13
N VAL A 553 1.50 -37.69 11.29
CA VAL A 553 2.73 -37.77 12.12
C VAL A 553 3.84 -38.50 11.36
N SER A 554 3.50 -39.63 10.72
CA SER A 554 4.42 -40.42 9.89
C SER A 554 5.01 -39.60 8.75
N SER A 555 4.17 -38.87 8.00
CA SER A 555 4.61 -38.01 6.89
C SER A 555 5.53 -36.87 7.35
N TYR A 556 5.22 -36.21 8.47
CA TYR A 556 6.07 -35.14 9.03
C TYR A 556 7.39 -35.70 9.58
N ALA A 557 7.39 -36.89 10.19
CA ALA A 557 8.59 -37.56 10.67
C ALA A 557 9.51 -37.99 9.51
N ILE A 558 8.96 -38.61 8.44
CA ILE A 558 9.71 -38.99 7.22
C ILE A 558 10.34 -37.76 6.57
N ASN A 559 9.57 -36.68 6.43
CA ASN A 559 10.06 -35.45 5.82
C ASN A 559 11.19 -34.80 6.66
N TRP A 560 11.05 -34.81 7.99
CA TRP A 560 12.08 -34.29 8.89
C TRP A 560 13.37 -35.13 8.85
N LEU A 561 13.25 -36.47 8.87
CA LEU A 561 14.40 -37.39 8.75
C LEU A 561 15.11 -37.30 7.40
N ARG A 562 14.34 -37.16 6.30
CA ARG A 562 14.87 -36.88 4.96
C ARG A 562 15.72 -35.60 4.97
N SER A 563 15.29 -34.57 5.70
CA SER A 563 16.01 -33.31 5.78
C SER A 563 17.21 -33.32 6.73
N SER A 564 17.28 -34.24 7.70
CA SER A 564 18.37 -34.29 8.70
C SER A 564 19.59 -35.15 8.28
N GLN A 565 19.46 -36.05 7.28
CA GLN A 565 20.49 -37.06 6.94
C GLN A 565 21.35 -36.79 5.69
N VAL A 566 21.39 -35.59 5.11
CA VAL A 566 22.33 -35.31 4.00
C VAL A 566 23.76 -35.12 4.53
N ASN A 567 24.50 -36.22 4.81
CA ASN A 567 25.94 -36.17 5.07
C ASN A 567 26.73 -37.29 4.34
N THR A 568 27.82 -36.86 3.72
CA THR A 568 28.86 -37.46 2.85
C THR A 568 28.99 -39.00 2.65
N ARG A 569 28.67 -39.86 3.63
CA ARG A 569 28.87 -41.33 3.55
C ARG A 569 27.91 -42.07 2.59
N GLY A 570 26.67 -41.61 2.45
CA GLY A 570 25.68 -42.21 1.52
C GLY A 570 26.01 -41.93 0.05
N ARG A 571 26.56 -40.73 -0.24
CA ARG A 571 27.00 -40.32 -1.58
C ARG A 571 28.21 -41.14 -2.06
N GLU A 572 29.14 -41.47 -1.17
CA GLU A 572 30.37 -42.22 -1.53
C GLU A 572 30.11 -43.70 -1.85
N ARG A 573 29.12 -44.33 -1.18
CA ARG A 573 28.70 -45.72 -1.45
C ARG A 573 27.92 -45.85 -2.75
N LEU A 574 27.10 -44.86 -3.11
CA LEU A 574 26.41 -44.82 -4.40
C LEU A 574 27.40 -44.66 -5.56
N GLY A 575 28.39 -43.79 -5.40
CA GLY A 575 29.45 -43.56 -6.41
C GLY A 575 30.33 -44.77 -6.70
N LYS A 576 30.69 -45.57 -5.68
CA LYS A 576 31.49 -46.80 -5.88
C LYS A 576 30.71 -47.93 -6.56
N ARG A 577 29.38 -47.96 -6.43
CA ARG A 577 28.53 -49.00 -7.02
C ARG A 577 28.16 -48.69 -8.47
N VAL A 578 28.03 -47.41 -8.83
CA VAL A 578 27.88 -46.95 -10.22
C VAL A 578 29.13 -47.29 -11.04
N ASN A 579 30.34 -47.07 -10.48
CA ASN A 579 31.60 -47.42 -11.15
C ASN A 579 31.82 -48.93 -11.35
N ALA A 580 31.24 -49.77 -10.49
CA ALA A 580 31.35 -51.23 -10.61
C ALA A 580 30.35 -51.84 -11.62
N LEU A 581 29.32 -51.09 -12.02
CA LEU A 581 28.31 -51.54 -12.99
C LEU A 581 28.59 -51.05 -14.42
N THR A 582 29.49 -50.08 -14.59
CA THR A 582 29.95 -49.56 -15.89
C THR A 582 31.12 -50.35 -16.49
N ASP A 583 31.87 -51.10 -15.69
CA ASP A 583 32.94 -51.99 -16.20
C ASP A 583 32.40 -53.41 -16.38
N GLY A 584 32.28 -53.80 -17.64
CA GLY A 584 31.38 -54.85 -18.07
C GLY A 584 31.86 -56.29 -17.94
N SER A 585 30.92 -57.13 -18.39
CA SER A 585 31.04 -58.53 -18.82
C SER A 585 30.86 -59.63 -17.77
N GLY A 586 29.75 -60.37 -17.96
CA GLY A 586 29.78 -61.83 -17.93
C GLY A 586 29.49 -62.53 -16.60
N ASP A 587 28.25 -63.01 -16.50
CA ASP A 587 27.80 -64.29 -15.91
C ASP A 587 28.38 -64.82 -14.58
N THR A 588 27.42 -65.11 -13.68
CA THR A 588 27.44 -66.12 -12.60
C THR A 588 28.32 -65.89 -11.35
N ALA A 589 27.65 -65.81 -10.19
CA ALA A 589 28.23 -66.18 -8.88
C ALA A 589 28.33 -67.72 -8.76
N PRO A 590 28.99 -68.34 -7.73
CA PRO A 590 29.70 -67.81 -6.56
C PRO A 590 31.16 -68.39 -6.48
N SER A 591 32.11 -68.03 -5.60
CA SER A 591 32.10 -67.82 -4.15
C SER A 591 33.42 -67.17 -3.72
N THR A 592 33.32 -66.30 -2.73
CA THR A 592 34.35 -65.80 -1.82
C THR A 592 35.42 -66.84 -1.45
N ARG A 593 36.71 -66.57 -1.77
CA ARG A 593 37.84 -66.98 -0.89
C ARG A 593 39.24 -66.49 -1.23
N GLN A 594 39.46 -65.79 -2.34
CA GLN A 594 40.77 -65.20 -2.64
C GLN A 594 40.61 -63.72 -2.92
N MET A 595 40.60 -62.91 -1.88
CA MET A 595 41.58 -61.81 -1.72
C MET A 595 41.19 -60.97 -0.51
N ALA A 596 41.03 -61.66 0.61
CA ALA A 596 41.21 -61.10 1.95
C ALA A 596 42.70 -60.74 2.20
N GLU A 597 43.43 -60.28 1.19
CA GLU A 597 44.89 -60.18 1.25
C GLU A 597 45.46 -58.80 0.90
N TYR A 598 44.61 -57.78 0.75
CA TYR A 598 45.04 -56.38 0.73
C TYR A 598 44.10 -55.50 1.56
N MET A 599 43.81 -55.94 2.78
CA MET A 599 43.62 -55.00 3.89
C MET A 599 45.00 -54.75 4.49
N ASP A 600 45.66 -53.66 4.11
CA ASP A 600 46.65 -53.04 5.00
C ASP A 600 46.89 -51.57 4.60
N ASN A 601 46.10 -50.69 5.21
CA ASN A 601 46.60 -49.50 5.89
C ASN A 601 45.39 -48.76 6.49
N ASP A 602 45.03 -49.24 7.66
CA ASP A 602 45.07 -48.43 8.87
C ASP A 602 44.46 -47.01 8.84
N LEU A 603 43.40 -46.91 9.64
CA LEU A 603 43.22 -45.89 10.67
C LEU A 603 42.71 -44.51 10.16
N LEU A 604 41.45 -44.18 10.48
CA LEU A 604 41.13 -43.64 11.81
C LEU A 604 39.59 -43.47 12.01
N ASP A 605 39.13 -44.14 13.05
CA ASP A 605 38.01 -43.89 13.99
C ASP A 605 36.51 -43.97 13.59
N GLU A 606 35.99 -45.18 13.89
CA GLU A 606 35.01 -45.53 14.93
C GLU A 606 33.63 -44.85 15.03
N GLY A 607 32.59 -45.70 14.93
CA GLY A 607 31.25 -45.39 15.46
C GLY A 607 30.07 -46.20 14.91
N GLN A 608 30.16 -47.54 14.88
CA GLN A 608 29.08 -48.54 14.81
C GLN A 608 27.81 -48.26 13.96
N ASP A 609 27.84 -48.68 12.68
CA ASP A 609 26.65 -48.98 11.86
C ASP A 609 26.41 -50.51 11.86
N THR A 610 25.17 -50.96 12.12
CA THR A 610 24.80 -52.39 12.07
C THR A 610 24.46 -52.84 10.63
N PRO A 611 24.94 -54.00 10.14
CA PRO A 611 24.93 -54.35 8.70
C PRO A 611 23.62 -54.94 8.14
N GLU A 612 22.59 -55.13 8.97
CA GLU A 612 21.38 -55.87 8.57
C GLU A 612 20.27 -54.97 8.00
N ALA A 613 20.21 -53.69 8.37
CA ALA A 613 19.23 -52.72 7.84
C ALA A 613 19.53 -52.28 6.39
N ASP A 614 20.81 -52.28 6.01
CA ASP A 614 21.30 -51.87 4.67
C ASP A 614 20.91 -52.86 3.55
N HIS A 615 20.70 -54.15 3.87
CA HIS A 615 20.34 -55.17 2.88
C HIS A 615 18.88 -55.09 2.43
N GLU A 616 17.95 -54.66 3.29
CA GLU A 616 16.51 -54.66 3.00
C GLU A 616 16.05 -53.38 2.26
N LEU A 617 16.69 -52.24 2.56
CA LEU A 617 16.47 -50.97 1.85
C LEU A 617 17.05 -50.98 0.42
N SER A 618 18.20 -51.64 0.21
CA SER A 618 18.83 -51.77 -1.12
C SER A 618 18.02 -52.65 -2.10
N ALA A 619 17.17 -53.56 -1.62
CA ALA A 619 16.35 -54.42 -2.49
C ALA A 619 15.09 -53.71 -3.02
N ARG A 620 14.58 -52.68 -2.33
CA ARG A 620 13.35 -51.96 -2.70
C ARG A 620 13.53 -50.85 -3.76
N TYR A 621 14.75 -50.38 -4.03
CA TYR A 621 15.00 -49.23 -4.92
C TYR A 621 15.54 -49.55 -6.33
N VAL A 622 16.13 -50.74 -6.55
CA VAL A 622 16.77 -51.10 -7.84
C VAL A 622 15.79 -51.25 -9.01
N HIS A 623 14.55 -51.66 -8.77
CA HIS A 623 13.53 -51.83 -9.83
C HIS A 623 12.92 -50.52 -10.37
N LEU A 624 13.14 -49.37 -9.71
CA LEU A 624 12.54 -48.09 -10.09
C LEU A 624 13.34 -47.35 -11.17
N VAL A 625 14.66 -47.57 -11.26
CA VAL A 625 15.54 -46.86 -12.22
C VAL A 625 15.30 -47.30 -13.67
N ASP A 626 15.10 -48.61 -13.92
CA ASP A 626 14.88 -49.14 -15.28
C ASP A 626 13.53 -48.73 -15.92
N ARG A 627 12.55 -48.27 -15.13
CA ARG A 627 11.22 -47.85 -15.63
C ARG A 627 11.13 -46.36 -15.95
N ILE A 628 12.12 -45.55 -15.59
CA ILE A 628 12.07 -44.08 -15.67
C ILE A 628 11.66 -43.55 -17.07
N PRO A 629 12.22 -44.03 -18.20
CA PRO A 629 11.82 -43.54 -19.53
C PRO A 629 10.34 -43.80 -19.86
N SER A 630 9.80 -44.93 -19.40
CA SER A 630 8.37 -45.27 -19.57
C SER A 630 7.45 -44.49 -18.63
N LEU A 631 7.93 -44.12 -17.44
CA LEU A 631 7.17 -43.37 -16.44
C LEU A 631 7.10 -41.87 -16.76
N VAL A 632 8.14 -41.30 -17.40
CA VAL A 632 8.13 -39.90 -17.90
C VAL A 632 7.07 -39.70 -18.99
N ARG A 633 6.83 -40.73 -19.82
CA ARG A 633 5.81 -40.72 -20.88
C ARG A 633 4.45 -41.31 -20.45
N SER A 634 4.25 -41.53 -19.15
CA SER A 634 2.99 -42.07 -18.61
C SER A 634 1.83 -41.06 -18.71
N ASP A 635 0.60 -41.53 -18.89
CA ASP A 635 -0.61 -40.69 -18.86
C ASP A 635 -0.98 -40.24 -17.42
N ASP A 636 -0.45 -40.92 -16.39
CA ASP A 636 -0.69 -40.61 -14.97
C ASP A 636 0.23 -39.49 -14.45
N GLU A 637 -0.38 -38.39 -13.98
CA GLU A 637 0.32 -37.20 -13.47
C GLU A 637 1.17 -37.48 -12.21
N GLN A 638 0.71 -38.33 -11.29
CA GLN A 638 1.46 -38.64 -10.07
C GLN A 638 2.70 -39.48 -10.37
N MET A 639 2.60 -40.40 -11.35
CA MET A 639 3.74 -41.20 -11.80
C MET A 639 4.77 -40.39 -12.59
N ARG A 640 4.34 -39.45 -13.44
CA ARG A 640 5.27 -38.52 -14.11
C ARG A 640 6.07 -37.68 -13.12
N ARG A 641 5.40 -37.16 -12.06
CA ARG A 641 6.08 -36.40 -11.00
C ARG A 641 7.11 -37.24 -10.25
N LEU A 642 6.76 -38.47 -9.88
CA LEU A 642 7.67 -39.40 -9.23
C LEU A 642 8.88 -39.76 -10.11
N ALA A 643 8.66 -40.00 -11.41
CA ALA A 643 9.72 -40.29 -12.38
C ALA A 643 10.70 -39.12 -12.54
N LEU A 644 10.17 -37.90 -12.53
CA LEU A 644 10.96 -36.68 -12.68
C LEU A 644 11.68 -36.29 -11.39
N ASP A 645 11.11 -36.57 -10.20
CA ASP A 645 11.82 -36.48 -8.92
C ASP A 645 13.01 -37.46 -8.88
N MET A 646 12.83 -38.70 -9.35
CA MET A 646 13.94 -39.67 -9.45
C MET A 646 15.03 -39.24 -10.44
N LEU A 647 14.67 -38.63 -11.58
CA LEU A 647 15.63 -38.10 -12.55
C LEU A 647 16.49 -36.97 -11.96
N VAL A 648 15.87 -36.10 -11.17
CA VAL A 648 16.54 -35.03 -10.43
C VAL A 648 17.46 -35.61 -9.36
N ASP A 649 17.01 -36.59 -8.58
CA ASP A 649 17.80 -37.18 -7.49
C ASP A 649 19.04 -37.94 -8.01
N LEU A 650 18.96 -38.52 -9.22
CA LEU A 650 20.07 -39.25 -9.86
C LEU A 650 21.05 -38.33 -10.63
N SER A 651 20.57 -37.23 -11.23
CA SER A 651 21.38 -36.16 -11.85
C SER A 651 22.48 -36.64 -12.84
N LEU A 652 22.25 -37.70 -13.62
CA LEU A 652 23.21 -38.17 -14.61
C LEU A 652 23.22 -37.27 -15.88
N PRO A 653 24.37 -37.07 -16.56
CA PRO A 653 24.45 -36.27 -17.78
C PRO A 653 23.51 -36.75 -18.91
N GLU A 654 23.29 -38.07 -19.01
CA GLU A 654 22.37 -38.67 -19.98
C GLU A 654 20.91 -38.25 -19.75
N HIS A 655 20.53 -37.99 -18.49
CA HIS A 655 19.19 -37.52 -18.13
C HIS A 655 18.95 -36.08 -18.57
N VAL A 656 20.00 -35.24 -18.63
CA VAL A 656 19.89 -33.85 -19.09
C VAL A 656 19.46 -33.84 -20.56
N SER A 657 20.12 -34.62 -21.41
CA SER A 657 19.74 -34.73 -22.83
C SER A 657 18.30 -35.24 -23.01
N MET A 658 17.91 -36.28 -22.26
CA MET A 658 16.53 -36.78 -22.30
C MET A 658 15.49 -35.74 -21.89
N LEU A 659 15.79 -34.90 -20.91
CA LEU A 659 14.90 -33.83 -20.47
C LEU A 659 14.82 -32.69 -21.48
N PHE A 660 15.90 -32.39 -22.21
CA PHE A 660 15.87 -31.43 -23.32
C PHE A 660 15.05 -31.97 -24.50
N ASP A 661 15.19 -33.26 -24.85
CA ASP A 661 14.35 -33.90 -25.87
C ASP A 661 12.87 -33.90 -25.45
N ALA A 662 12.59 -34.06 -24.15
CA ALA A 662 11.23 -33.98 -23.60
C ALA A 662 10.63 -32.56 -23.58
N LEU A 663 11.40 -31.51 -23.88
CA LEU A 663 10.85 -30.15 -24.06
C LEU A 663 10.06 -29.99 -25.37
N GLU A 664 10.35 -30.83 -26.37
CA GLU A 664 9.66 -30.83 -27.65
C GLU A 664 8.19 -31.29 -27.47
N ASP A 665 7.95 -32.30 -26.61
CA ASP A 665 6.61 -32.81 -26.30
C ASP A 665 5.79 -31.85 -25.40
N PRO A 666 4.66 -31.29 -25.88
CA PRO A 666 3.80 -30.39 -25.10
C PRO A 666 3.34 -30.96 -23.75
N ARG A 667 3.13 -32.29 -23.66
CA ARG A 667 2.62 -32.96 -22.46
C ARG A 667 3.68 -33.11 -21.37
N ALA A 668 4.95 -33.24 -21.77
CA ALA A 668 6.08 -33.42 -20.86
C ALA A 668 6.81 -32.09 -20.56
N ARG A 669 6.69 -31.10 -21.45
CA ARG A 669 7.41 -29.81 -21.44
C ARG A 669 7.40 -29.09 -20.08
N ALA A 670 6.22 -28.89 -19.49
CA ALA A 670 6.09 -28.12 -18.25
C ALA A 670 6.85 -28.77 -17.08
N ILE A 671 6.85 -30.10 -17.03
CA ILE A 671 7.47 -30.87 -15.95
C ILE A 671 8.96 -31.10 -16.24
N ALA A 672 9.35 -31.28 -17.50
CA ALA A 672 10.75 -31.31 -17.93
C ALA A 672 11.48 -30.00 -17.58
N MET A 673 10.84 -28.84 -17.78
CA MET A 673 11.37 -27.55 -17.32
C MET A 673 11.55 -27.45 -15.80
N ILE A 674 10.72 -28.14 -15.01
CA ILE A 674 10.84 -28.16 -13.53
C ILE A 674 11.98 -29.10 -13.13
N ALA A 675 12.14 -30.24 -13.82
CA ALA A 675 13.21 -31.19 -13.57
C ALA A 675 14.59 -30.58 -13.91
N LEU A 676 14.73 -29.97 -15.10
CA LEU A 676 15.96 -29.27 -15.51
C LEU A 676 16.35 -28.16 -14.54
N ALA A 677 15.37 -27.44 -13.97
CA ALA A 677 15.62 -26.40 -12.99
C ALA A 677 16.16 -26.92 -11.64
N ARG A 678 15.90 -28.18 -11.30
CA ARG A 678 16.32 -28.80 -10.03
C ARG A 678 17.62 -29.58 -10.15
N MET A 679 18.16 -29.70 -11.37
CA MET A 679 19.43 -30.38 -11.64
C MET A 679 20.63 -29.49 -11.30
N PRO A 680 21.83 -30.08 -11.08
CA PRO A 680 23.05 -29.33 -10.80
C PRO A 680 23.40 -28.33 -11.91
N GLU A 681 23.69 -27.09 -11.53
CA GLU A 681 23.95 -25.95 -12.43
C GLU A 681 25.01 -26.27 -13.50
N GLU A 682 26.12 -26.89 -13.10
CA GLU A 682 27.25 -27.23 -13.99
C GLU A 682 26.85 -28.15 -15.15
N THR A 683 25.90 -29.05 -14.94
CA THR A 683 25.47 -30.04 -15.95
C THR A 683 24.50 -29.45 -16.98
N VAL A 684 23.66 -28.50 -16.56
CA VAL A 684 22.60 -27.94 -17.40
C VAL A 684 23.10 -26.73 -18.19
N LEU A 685 23.94 -25.88 -17.57
CA LEU A 685 24.37 -24.62 -18.18
C LEU A 685 25.16 -24.76 -19.48
N GLN A 686 25.98 -25.81 -19.63
CA GLN A 686 26.73 -26.05 -20.87
C GLN A 686 25.80 -26.20 -22.08
N ARG A 687 24.68 -26.90 -21.90
CA ARG A 687 23.71 -27.11 -22.97
C ARG A 687 22.91 -25.85 -23.28
N ILE A 688 22.55 -25.07 -22.25
CA ILE A 688 21.86 -23.78 -22.42
C ILE A 688 22.76 -22.79 -23.16
N TYR A 689 24.05 -22.70 -22.79
CA TYR A 689 25.01 -21.83 -23.48
C TYR A 689 25.13 -22.17 -24.96
N ALA A 690 25.29 -23.45 -25.29
CA ALA A 690 25.37 -23.90 -26.68
C ALA A 690 24.11 -23.55 -27.50
N GLY A 691 22.92 -23.57 -26.88
CA GLY A 691 21.66 -23.20 -27.54
C GLY A 691 21.39 -21.69 -27.63
N LEU A 692 21.96 -20.86 -26.75
CA LEU A 692 21.81 -19.41 -26.83
C LEU A 692 22.83 -18.76 -27.79
N MET A 693 24.00 -19.38 -27.95
CA MET A 693 25.10 -18.87 -28.79
C MET A 693 25.10 -19.42 -30.22
N SER A 694 24.10 -20.24 -30.60
CA SER A 694 23.93 -20.73 -31.97
C SER A 694 23.47 -19.58 -32.89
N ASP A 695 24.26 -19.34 -33.94
CA ASP A 695 23.98 -18.37 -35.01
C ASP A 695 22.97 -18.90 -36.05
N GLU A 696 22.63 -20.19 -36.02
CA GLU A 696 21.59 -20.78 -36.88
C GLU A 696 20.21 -20.22 -36.50
N ASP A 697 19.33 -20.08 -37.51
CA ASP A 697 17.92 -19.64 -37.44
C ASP A 697 17.05 -20.51 -36.50
N GLN A 698 17.43 -20.67 -35.24
CA GLN A 698 16.64 -21.31 -34.22
C GLN A 698 15.42 -20.45 -33.88
N ASP A 699 14.29 -21.11 -33.65
CA ASP A 699 13.02 -20.49 -33.30
C ASP A 699 13.23 -19.54 -32.09
N THR A 700 12.71 -18.31 -32.22
CA THR A 700 12.70 -17.31 -31.14
C THR A 700 12.11 -17.89 -29.85
N ASN A 701 11.13 -18.80 -29.96
CA ASN A 701 10.53 -19.45 -28.81
C ASN A 701 11.51 -20.35 -28.05
N ASP A 702 12.44 -21.01 -28.74
CA ASP A 702 13.43 -21.87 -28.11
C ASP A 702 14.46 -21.04 -27.33
N LYS A 703 14.93 -19.92 -27.89
CA LYS A 703 15.79 -18.99 -27.15
C LYS A 703 15.09 -18.42 -25.90
N VAL A 704 13.81 -18.08 -26.00
CA VAL A 704 12.98 -17.66 -24.85
C VAL A 704 12.85 -18.76 -23.79
N ARG A 705 12.68 -20.03 -24.20
CA ARG A 705 12.62 -21.21 -23.31
C ARG A 705 13.95 -21.43 -22.60
N LEU A 706 15.07 -21.34 -23.31
CA LEU A 706 16.41 -21.47 -22.73
C LEU A 706 16.67 -20.41 -21.65
N VAL A 707 16.26 -19.15 -21.90
CA VAL A 707 16.31 -18.08 -20.89
C VAL A 707 15.44 -18.41 -19.67
N LEU A 708 14.23 -18.96 -19.87
CA LEU A 708 13.35 -19.39 -18.78
C LEU A 708 13.92 -20.55 -17.96
N ILE A 709 14.62 -21.49 -18.60
CA ILE A 709 15.28 -22.60 -17.90
C ILE A 709 16.44 -22.04 -17.07
N ALA A 710 17.27 -21.16 -17.64
CA ALA A 710 18.35 -20.49 -16.91
C ALA A 710 17.84 -19.69 -15.70
N GLU A 711 16.71 -18.98 -15.84
CA GLU A 711 16.04 -18.29 -14.72
C GLU A 711 15.74 -19.23 -13.55
N ARG A 712 15.24 -20.44 -13.86
CA ARG A 712 14.81 -21.41 -12.85
C ARG A 712 15.95 -22.21 -12.24
N VAL A 713 17.01 -22.49 -13.01
CA VAL A 713 18.25 -23.08 -12.49
C VAL A 713 18.86 -22.15 -11.43
N GLY A 714 18.85 -20.83 -11.70
CA GLY A 714 19.41 -19.85 -10.79
C GLY A 714 20.95 -19.91 -10.74
N GLY A 715 21.55 -19.10 -9.87
CA GLY A 715 23.01 -19.00 -9.75
C GLY A 715 23.63 -17.86 -10.56
N ALA A 716 24.89 -17.54 -10.23
CA ALA A 716 25.61 -16.42 -10.85
C ALA A 716 26.00 -16.72 -12.31
N ALA A 717 26.31 -17.97 -12.65
CA ALA A 717 26.66 -18.34 -14.02
C ALA A 717 25.42 -18.34 -14.94
N ALA A 718 24.28 -18.81 -14.44
CA ALA A 718 23.00 -18.66 -15.14
C ALA A 718 22.62 -17.18 -15.35
N ALA A 719 22.86 -16.32 -14.34
CA ALA A 719 22.57 -14.89 -14.46
C ALA A 719 23.43 -14.22 -15.54
N ASN A 720 24.74 -14.46 -15.57
CA ASN A 720 25.63 -13.91 -16.59
C ASN A 720 25.21 -14.32 -18.01
N LEU A 721 24.73 -15.55 -18.17
CA LEU A 721 24.23 -16.07 -19.44
C LEU A 721 23.00 -15.26 -19.92
N VAL A 722 22.06 -15.00 -19.02
CA VAL A 722 20.83 -14.26 -19.34
C VAL A 722 21.12 -12.76 -19.53
N GLU A 723 22.08 -12.19 -18.79
CA GLU A 723 22.51 -10.79 -18.95
C GLU A 723 23.00 -10.52 -20.37
N GLY A 724 23.80 -11.43 -20.96
CA GLY A 724 24.22 -11.34 -22.36
C GLY A 724 23.08 -11.32 -23.38
N GLN A 725 21.88 -11.76 -23.00
CA GLN A 725 20.69 -11.75 -23.87
C GLN A 725 19.86 -10.45 -23.76
N MET A 726 20.22 -9.52 -22.87
CA MET A 726 19.50 -8.24 -22.70
C MET A 726 19.78 -7.24 -23.82
N GLU A 727 20.85 -7.42 -24.59
CA GLU A 727 21.26 -6.53 -25.70
C GLU A 727 20.82 -7.03 -27.09
N VAL A 728 20.30 -8.25 -27.19
CA VAL A 728 19.87 -8.87 -28.45
C VAL A 728 18.80 -8.02 -29.14
N GLU A 729 18.84 -7.97 -30.47
CA GLU A 729 17.92 -7.18 -31.29
C GLU A 729 16.46 -7.65 -31.08
N ASN A 730 16.24 -8.96 -31.08
CA ASN A 730 14.93 -9.59 -30.93
C ASN A 730 14.24 -9.20 -29.60
N ILE A 731 13.08 -8.53 -29.71
CA ILE A 731 12.33 -8.00 -28.56
C ILE A 731 11.87 -9.10 -27.61
N ALA A 732 11.46 -10.26 -28.11
CA ALA A 732 10.88 -11.33 -27.28
C ALA A 732 11.94 -11.94 -26.35
N VAL A 733 13.13 -12.23 -26.90
CA VAL A 733 14.29 -12.70 -26.13
C VAL A 733 14.71 -11.65 -25.12
N ARG A 734 14.84 -10.38 -25.54
CA ARG A 734 15.23 -9.26 -24.67
C ARG A 734 14.24 -9.01 -23.53
N ASP A 735 12.92 -8.99 -23.79
CA ASP A 735 11.92 -8.79 -22.74
C ASP A 735 11.92 -9.93 -21.73
N GLN A 736 12.12 -11.17 -22.21
CA GLN A 736 12.24 -12.32 -21.33
C GLN A 736 13.54 -12.27 -20.53
N ALA A 737 14.68 -11.93 -21.13
CA ALA A 737 15.97 -11.81 -20.44
C ALA A 737 15.94 -10.76 -19.32
N VAL A 738 15.48 -9.54 -19.61
CA VAL A 738 15.33 -8.48 -18.60
C VAL A 738 14.40 -8.92 -17.47
N LYS A 739 13.29 -9.59 -17.81
CA LYS A 739 12.33 -10.10 -16.83
C LYS A 739 12.90 -11.23 -15.97
N SER A 740 13.71 -12.11 -16.55
CA SER A 740 14.37 -13.23 -15.85
C SER A 740 15.44 -12.71 -14.90
N ILE A 741 16.35 -11.83 -15.35
CA ILE A 741 17.33 -11.15 -14.47
C ILE A 741 16.62 -10.38 -13.36
N TRP A 742 15.56 -9.66 -13.72
CA TRP A 742 14.74 -8.97 -12.73
C TRP A 742 14.11 -9.93 -11.73
N ARG A 743 13.82 -11.19 -12.02
CA ARG A 743 13.37 -12.14 -10.98
C ARG A 743 14.53 -12.71 -10.16
N MET A 744 15.62 -13.08 -10.82
CA MET A 744 16.81 -13.68 -10.19
C MET A 744 17.48 -12.75 -9.18
N SER A 745 17.49 -11.44 -9.44
CA SER A 745 18.01 -10.40 -8.54
C SER A 745 17.08 -10.10 -7.34
N GLY A 746 15.90 -10.74 -7.25
CA GLY A 746 14.86 -10.41 -6.26
C GLY A 746 14.82 -11.28 -5.02
N SER A 747 15.41 -12.46 -5.09
CA SER A 747 15.72 -13.32 -3.94
C SER A 747 16.97 -12.79 -3.23
N ASP A 748 17.24 -13.17 -1.97
CA ASP A 748 18.45 -12.87 -1.17
C ASP A 748 19.80 -13.31 -1.81
N ASN A 749 19.84 -13.52 -3.13
CA ASN A 749 21.01 -13.84 -3.92
C ASN A 749 21.81 -12.58 -4.27
N ASP A 750 23.13 -12.69 -4.18
CA ASP A 750 24.14 -11.68 -4.52
C ASP A 750 24.29 -11.46 -6.05
N ILE A 751 23.19 -11.59 -6.79
CA ILE A 751 23.16 -11.43 -8.26
C ILE A 751 22.78 -9.99 -8.56
N SER A 752 23.79 -9.15 -8.75
CA SER A 752 23.64 -7.76 -9.20
C SER A 752 24.27 -7.61 -10.59
N PRO A 753 23.49 -7.30 -11.64
CA PRO A 753 24.02 -7.03 -12.97
C PRO A 753 24.90 -5.79 -12.97
N ASP A 754 25.78 -5.65 -13.96
CA ASP A 754 26.68 -4.51 -14.05
C ASP A 754 25.89 -3.20 -14.20
N GLN A 755 26.05 -2.31 -13.23
CA GLN A 755 25.34 -1.03 -13.19
C GLN A 755 25.61 -0.18 -14.44
N ALA A 756 26.81 -0.26 -15.03
CA ALA A 756 27.13 0.46 -16.26
C ALA A 756 26.33 -0.06 -17.46
N VAL A 757 26.22 -1.39 -17.58
CA VAL A 757 25.42 -2.06 -18.63
C VAL A 757 23.95 -1.70 -18.47
N VAL A 758 23.38 -1.82 -17.26
CA VAL A 758 21.96 -1.50 -17.02
C VAL A 758 21.67 -0.02 -17.27
N THR A 759 22.57 0.89 -16.92
CA THR A 759 22.40 2.33 -17.17
C THR A 759 22.31 2.63 -18.67
N SER A 760 23.20 2.02 -19.47
CA SER A 760 23.16 2.15 -20.93
C SER A 760 21.86 1.57 -21.54
N LEU A 761 21.39 0.45 -21.01
CA LEU A 761 20.13 -0.18 -21.43
C LEU A 761 18.93 0.71 -21.12
N VAL A 762 18.90 1.36 -19.95
CA VAL A 762 17.82 2.30 -19.59
C VAL A 762 17.79 3.49 -20.55
N GLN A 763 18.96 4.06 -20.89
CA GLN A 763 19.04 5.16 -21.85
C GLN A 763 18.53 4.72 -23.23
N ASN A 764 19.04 3.61 -23.76
CA ASN A 764 18.59 3.04 -25.04
C ASN A 764 17.07 2.78 -25.07
N GLU A 765 16.50 2.33 -23.95
CA GLU A 765 15.07 2.10 -23.84
C GLU A 765 14.25 3.40 -23.84
N VAL A 766 14.73 4.47 -23.19
CA VAL A 766 14.12 5.81 -23.27
C VAL A 766 14.20 6.36 -24.69
N GLU A 767 15.31 6.17 -25.41
CA GLU A 767 15.43 6.61 -26.80
C GLU A 767 14.42 5.90 -27.71
N ARG A 768 14.27 4.57 -27.56
CA ARG A 768 13.24 3.80 -28.29
C ARG A 768 11.83 4.28 -27.97
N LEU A 769 11.53 4.57 -26.70
CA LEU A 769 10.23 5.11 -26.28
C LEU A 769 9.91 6.47 -26.90
N VAL A 770 10.92 7.33 -27.01
CA VAL A 770 10.80 8.62 -27.70
C VAL A 770 10.54 8.41 -29.19
N ASN A 771 11.28 7.52 -29.85
CA ASN A 771 11.07 7.21 -31.27
C ASN A 771 9.67 6.65 -31.53
N TYR A 772 9.17 5.73 -30.69
CA TYR A 772 7.81 5.23 -30.78
C TYR A 772 6.75 6.32 -30.56
N ALA A 773 7.00 7.27 -29.64
CA ALA A 773 6.09 8.40 -29.43
C ALA A 773 6.01 9.33 -30.64
N VAL A 774 7.14 9.58 -31.31
CA VAL A 774 7.20 10.40 -32.54
C VAL A 774 6.54 9.65 -33.70
N LEU A 775 6.82 8.36 -33.87
CA LEU A 775 6.23 7.51 -34.91
C LEU A 775 4.70 7.38 -34.76
N ASP A 776 4.19 7.17 -33.54
CA ASP A 776 2.74 7.13 -33.30
C ASP A 776 2.07 8.46 -33.69
N GLY A 777 2.70 9.59 -33.33
CA GLY A 777 2.26 10.91 -33.74
C GLY A 777 2.22 11.07 -35.26
N ALA A 778 3.32 10.73 -35.96
CA ALA A 778 3.42 10.84 -37.40
C ALA A 778 2.41 9.95 -38.15
N LEU A 779 2.29 8.68 -37.77
CA LEU A 779 1.39 7.71 -38.39
C LEU A 779 -0.08 8.05 -38.15
N SER A 780 -0.42 8.62 -36.99
CA SER A 780 -1.80 8.99 -36.66
C SER A 780 -2.39 10.11 -37.53
N THR A 781 -1.53 10.89 -38.21
CA THR A 781 -1.97 12.00 -39.08
C THR A 781 -2.26 11.59 -40.52
N ARG A 782 -1.85 10.37 -40.92
CA ARG A 782 -2.02 9.88 -42.30
C ARG A 782 -3.31 9.07 -42.45
N LYS A 783 -3.83 9.00 -43.68
CA LYS A 783 -5.05 8.26 -44.03
C LYS A 783 -4.66 6.90 -44.65
N GLY A 784 -5.31 5.82 -44.21
CA GLY A 784 -5.12 4.45 -44.72
C GLY A 784 -5.31 3.40 -43.61
N ASP A 785 -6.05 2.32 -43.90
CA ASP A 785 -6.38 1.29 -42.90
C ASP A 785 -5.12 0.54 -42.41
N ARG A 786 -4.15 0.26 -43.30
CA ARG A 786 -2.89 -0.41 -42.94
C ARG A 786 -1.96 0.46 -42.11
N GLN A 787 -1.95 1.77 -42.33
CA GLN A 787 -1.19 2.73 -41.50
C GLN A 787 -1.79 2.87 -40.10
N ALA A 788 -3.11 2.77 -39.96
CA ALA A 788 -3.76 2.71 -38.65
C ALA A 788 -3.38 1.44 -37.87
N LEU A 789 -3.26 0.30 -38.55
CA LEU A 789 -2.75 -0.95 -37.96
C LEU A 789 -1.28 -0.84 -37.54
N LEU A 790 -0.43 -0.20 -38.35
CA LEU A 790 0.97 0.07 -38.00
C LEU A 790 1.08 0.98 -36.76
N ALA A 791 0.26 2.04 -36.68
CA ALA A 791 0.21 2.90 -35.49
C ALA A 791 -0.23 2.12 -34.23
N ALA A 792 -1.16 1.17 -34.37
CA ALA A 792 -1.56 0.29 -33.27
C ALA A 792 -0.40 -0.62 -32.82
N GLU A 793 0.43 -1.10 -33.75
CA GLU A 793 1.62 -1.90 -33.46
C GLU A 793 2.67 -1.11 -32.68
N VAL A 794 2.97 0.12 -33.12
CA VAL A 794 3.88 1.03 -32.41
C VAL A 794 3.43 1.24 -30.96
N ARG A 795 2.12 1.39 -30.72
CA ARG A 795 1.57 1.53 -29.36
C ARG A 795 1.75 0.28 -28.50
N LEU A 796 1.62 -0.91 -29.08
CA LEU A 796 1.86 -2.17 -28.37
C LEU A 796 3.34 -2.32 -27.99
N LEU A 797 4.24 -2.04 -28.95
CA LEU A 797 5.68 -2.05 -28.72
C LEU A 797 6.10 -1.04 -27.65
N ARG A 798 5.54 0.17 -27.69
CA ARG A 798 5.73 1.19 -26.65
C ARG A 798 5.30 0.70 -25.28
N ALA A 799 4.13 0.09 -25.15
CA ALA A 799 3.66 -0.42 -23.85
C ALA A 799 4.57 -1.52 -23.27
N ARG A 800 5.15 -2.36 -24.14
CA ARG A 800 6.16 -3.35 -23.75
C ARG A 800 7.46 -2.69 -23.29
N ALA A 801 7.92 -1.68 -24.04
CA ALA A 801 9.10 -0.89 -23.74
C ALA A 801 8.97 -0.14 -22.39
N GLU A 802 7.83 0.48 -22.10
CA GLU A 802 7.59 1.14 -20.81
C GLU A 802 7.71 0.13 -19.65
N LYS A 803 7.12 -1.07 -19.79
CA LYS A 803 7.24 -2.10 -18.75
C LYS A 803 8.68 -2.56 -18.55
N ARG A 804 9.45 -2.69 -19.63
CA ARG A 804 10.86 -3.08 -19.60
C ARG A 804 11.72 -1.99 -18.96
N LEU A 805 11.47 -0.72 -19.25
CA LEU A 805 12.12 0.43 -18.61
C LEU A 805 12.01 0.39 -17.08
N PHE A 806 10.79 0.20 -16.54
CA PHE A 806 10.61 0.12 -15.08
C PHE A 806 11.25 -1.13 -14.46
N ARG A 807 11.35 -2.25 -15.19
CA ARG A 807 12.11 -3.42 -14.71
C ARG A 807 13.60 -3.13 -14.65
N LEU A 808 14.16 -2.52 -15.69
CA LEU A 808 15.57 -2.10 -15.71
C LEU A 808 15.89 -1.12 -14.57
N LEU A 809 15.01 -0.14 -14.31
CA LEU A 809 15.15 0.72 -13.13
C LEU A 809 15.12 -0.06 -11.81
N GLY A 810 14.30 -1.09 -11.70
CA GLY A 810 14.23 -1.95 -10.51
C GLY A 810 15.44 -2.89 -10.34
N LEU A 811 16.36 -2.93 -11.29
CA LEU A 811 17.68 -3.59 -11.14
C LEU A 811 18.72 -2.65 -10.53
N VAL A 812 18.61 -1.34 -10.78
CA VAL A 812 19.53 -0.32 -10.24
C VAL A 812 19.04 0.21 -8.89
N TYR A 813 17.73 0.35 -8.74
CA TYR A 813 17.07 0.98 -7.60
C TYR A 813 16.21 0.01 -6.80
N PRO A 814 15.87 0.32 -5.54
CA PRO A 814 14.98 -0.51 -4.73
C PRO A 814 13.66 -0.81 -5.44
N ARG A 815 13.28 -2.09 -5.48
CA ARG A 815 12.15 -2.58 -6.28
C ARG A 815 10.80 -2.03 -5.85
N GLU A 816 10.51 -2.03 -4.55
CA GLU A 816 9.20 -1.65 -4.02
C GLU A 816 8.82 -0.19 -4.40
N PRO A 817 9.71 0.82 -4.31
CA PRO A 817 9.46 2.14 -4.89
C PRO A 817 9.19 2.14 -6.40
N ILE A 818 9.99 1.42 -7.18
CA ILE A 818 9.89 1.40 -8.66
C ILE A 818 8.61 0.68 -9.12
N GLU A 819 8.23 -0.42 -8.48
CA GLU A 819 6.98 -1.14 -8.76
C GLU A 819 5.75 -0.28 -8.43
N ARG A 820 5.78 0.42 -7.28
CA ARG A 820 4.73 1.38 -6.94
C ARG A 820 4.67 2.52 -7.95
N ALA A 821 5.82 3.02 -8.39
CA ALA A 821 5.88 4.03 -9.43
C ALA A 821 5.25 3.52 -10.74
N TRP A 822 5.55 2.29 -11.17
CA TRP A 822 4.93 1.67 -12.35
C TRP A 822 3.40 1.56 -12.26
N VAL A 823 2.88 1.07 -11.13
CA VAL A 823 1.43 0.95 -10.90
C VAL A 823 0.76 2.32 -10.94
N HIS A 824 1.38 3.32 -10.33
CA HIS A 824 0.88 4.69 -10.30
C HIS A 824 0.97 5.39 -11.66
N TYR A 825 2.04 5.14 -12.43
CA TYR A 825 2.31 5.74 -13.73
C TYR A 825 1.20 5.47 -14.74
N ARG A 826 0.63 4.25 -14.73
CA ARG A 826 -0.44 3.82 -15.66
C ARG A 826 -1.84 4.23 -15.23
N ASN A 827 -1.98 4.88 -14.09
CA ASN A 827 -3.29 5.19 -13.54
C ASN A 827 -3.95 6.33 -14.37
N PRO A 828 -5.24 6.25 -14.73
CA PRO A 828 -5.93 7.35 -15.42
C PRO A 828 -6.09 8.61 -14.55
N ASP A 829 -6.01 8.50 -13.22
CA ASP A 829 -6.01 9.63 -12.30
C ASP A 829 -4.66 10.38 -12.32
N ARG A 830 -4.71 11.69 -12.63
CA ARG A 830 -3.54 12.58 -12.65
C ARG A 830 -2.84 12.66 -11.29
N ARG A 831 -3.56 12.64 -10.17
CA ARG A 831 -2.97 12.68 -8.81
C ARG A 831 -2.21 11.40 -8.50
N ILE A 832 -2.79 10.25 -8.81
CA ILE A 832 -2.09 8.97 -8.65
C ILE A 832 -0.88 8.91 -9.59
N ARG A 833 -0.93 9.45 -10.82
CA ARG A 833 0.28 9.54 -11.66
C ARG A 833 1.35 10.47 -11.11
N SER A 834 0.97 11.61 -10.53
CA SER A 834 1.93 12.48 -9.82
C SER A 834 2.62 11.72 -8.68
N ASN A 835 1.95 10.69 -8.14
CA ASN A 835 2.58 9.82 -7.17
C ASN A 835 3.76 9.03 -7.74
N ALA A 836 3.66 8.56 -8.98
CA ALA A 836 4.75 7.88 -9.68
C ALA A 836 5.94 8.80 -9.92
N ILE A 837 5.69 10.03 -10.39
CA ILE A 837 6.75 11.01 -10.69
C ILE A 837 7.53 11.35 -9.42
N GLU A 838 6.86 11.56 -8.27
CA GLU A 838 7.59 11.80 -7.01
C GLU A 838 8.37 10.57 -6.54
N LEU A 839 7.80 9.36 -6.70
CA LEU A 839 8.53 8.15 -6.35
C LEU A 839 9.78 8.00 -7.23
N LEU A 840 9.69 8.29 -8.51
CA LEU A 840 10.85 8.30 -9.40
C LEU A 840 11.84 9.41 -9.05
N ASP A 841 11.39 10.65 -8.82
CA ASP A 841 12.29 11.78 -8.47
C ASP A 841 12.97 11.61 -7.11
N THR A 842 12.33 10.87 -6.18
CA THR A 842 12.94 10.56 -4.87
C THR A 842 13.82 9.31 -4.89
N THR A 843 13.60 8.39 -5.83
CA THR A 843 14.34 7.13 -5.90
C THR A 843 15.52 7.22 -6.87
N VAL A 844 15.34 7.89 -8.02
CA VAL A 844 16.34 8.04 -9.09
C VAL A 844 17.22 9.26 -8.78
N ASP A 845 18.39 9.02 -8.21
CA ASP A 845 19.37 10.05 -7.86
C ASP A 845 20.46 10.24 -8.93
N ASP A 846 20.72 9.24 -9.77
CA ASP A 846 21.68 9.31 -10.87
C ASP A 846 21.28 10.36 -11.92
N PRO A 847 22.12 11.39 -12.17
CA PRO A 847 21.88 12.39 -13.21
C PRO A 847 21.64 11.82 -14.61
N GLU A 848 22.28 10.71 -14.96
CA GLU A 848 22.17 10.08 -16.27
C GLU A 848 20.83 9.36 -16.48
N LEU A 849 20.20 8.92 -15.38
CA LEU A 849 18.90 8.23 -15.40
C LEU A 849 17.71 9.16 -15.18
N ARG A 850 17.95 10.44 -14.88
CA ARG A 850 16.89 11.46 -14.72
C ARG A 850 16.07 11.69 -16.00
N VAL A 851 16.57 11.30 -17.16
CA VAL A 851 15.81 11.29 -18.42
C VAL A 851 14.52 10.47 -18.33
N VAL A 852 14.47 9.46 -17.46
CA VAL A 852 13.25 8.67 -17.20
C VAL A 852 12.17 9.51 -16.51
N VAL A 853 12.55 10.37 -15.57
CA VAL A 853 11.62 11.29 -14.89
C VAL A 853 11.03 12.27 -15.90
N SER A 854 11.87 12.84 -16.77
CA SER A 854 11.43 13.74 -17.84
C SER A 854 10.50 13.05 -18.84
N TYR A 855 10.79 11.80 -19.23
CA TYR A 855 9.87 11.01 -20.05
C TYR A 855 8.55 10.78 -19.32
N ALA A 856 8.58 10.38 -18.04
CA ALA A 856 7.37 10.12 -17.26
C ALA A 856 6.50 11.37 -17.07
N GLU A 857 7.10 12.54 -16.82
CA GLU A 857 6.40 13.84 -16.75
C GLU A 857 5.71 14.22 -18.06
N SER A 858 6.29 13.83 -19.20
CA SER A 858 5.75 14.13 -20.52
C SER A 858 4.54 13.25 -20.90
N THR A 859 4.29 12.18 -20.16
CA THR A 859 3.25 11.19 -20.47
C THR A 859 1.94 11.47 -19.72
N GLY A 860 0.84 11.35 -20.44
CA GLY A 860 -0.52 11.40 -19.92
C GLY A 860 -1.31 10.18 -20.36
N TYR A 861 -2.38 9.85 -19.63
CA TYR A 861 -3.32 8.81 -20.03
C TYR A 861 -4.69 9.44 -20.28
N GLN A 862 -5.21 9.32 -21.52
CA GLN A 862 -6.58 9.69 -21.89
C GLN A 862 -7.31 8.44 -22.40
N SER A 863 -8.51 8.17 -21.88
CA SER A 863 -9.34 7.01 -22.26
C SER A 863 -8.58 5.67 -22.26
N GLY A 864 -7.63 5.51 -21.33
CA GLY A 864 -6.80 4.30 -21.20
C GLY A 864 -5.62 4.19 -22.17
N ARG A 865 -5.36 5.20 -23.01
CA ARG A 865 -4.21 5.24 -23.94
C ARG A 865 -3.14 6.22 -23.47
N SER A 866 -1.87 5.81 -23.55
CA SER A 866 -0.72 6.67 -23.28
C SER A 866 -0.59 7.70 -24.40
N GLN A 867 -0.53 8.97 -24.05
CA GLN A 867 -0.24 10.08 -24.94
C GLN A 867 0.95 10.86 -24.38
N THR A 868 1.85 11.29 -25.26
CA THR A 868 3.03 12.07 -24.88
C THR A 868 2.83 13.51 -25.32
N THR A 869 3.02 14.45 -24.39
CA THR A 869 2.92 15.89 -24.66
C THR A 869 4.30 16.49 -24.86
N GLY A 870 4.43 17.40 -25.83
CA GLY A 870 5.73 17.90 -26.29
C GLY A 870 6.52 18.71 -25.25
N ALA A 871 5.87 19.29 -24.23
CA ALA A 871 6.53 20.19 -23.27
C ALA A 871 7.59 19.47 -22.40
N GLY A 872 7.37 18.21 -22.03
CA GLY A 872 8.34 17.42 -21.24
C GLY A 872 9.40 16.71 -22.10
N LEU A 873 9.07 16.38 -23.35
CA LEU A 873 9.97 15.67 -24.27
C LEU A 873 11.14 16.54 -24.77
N MET A 874 10.98 17.86 -24.82
CA MET A 874 12.04 18.81 -25.23
C MET A 874 13.32 18.71 -24.39
N ALA A 875 13.21 18.23 -23.14
CA ALA A 875 14.36 18.03 -22.25
C ALA A 875 15.20 16.79 -22.62
N ILE A 876 14.70 15.91 -23.50
CA ILE A 876 15.36 14.66 -23.87
C ILE A 876 16.10 14.84 -25.21
N PRO A 877 17.43 14.66 -25.27
CA PRO A 877 18.22 14.86 -26.50
C PRO A 877 17.72 14.02 -27.68
N ALA A 878 17.29 12.78 -27.44
CA ALA A 878 16.75 11.88 -28.46
C ALA A 878 15.51 12.46 -29.15
N PHE A 879 14.66 13.22 -28.43
CA PHE A 879 13.48 13.84 -29.03
C PHE A 879 13.86 14.93 -30.03
N THR A 880 14.87 15.73 -29.70
CA THR A 880 15.38 16.77 -30.60
C THR A 880 15.97 16.16 -31.87
N ARG A 881 16.71 15.05 -31.75
CA ARG A 881 17.23 14.29 -32.90
C ARG A 881 16.09 13.75 -33.76
N ALA A 882 15.12 13.07 -33.15
CA ALA A 882 13.97 12.52 -33.86
C ALA A 882 13.17 13.60 -34.61
N MET A 883 12.94 14.77 -33.98
CA MET A 883 12.26 15.89 -34.61
C MET A 883 13.07 16.52 -35.75
N SER A 884 14.41 16.54 -35.65
CA SER A 884 15.26 17.02 -36.75
C SER A 884 15.22 16.09 -37.96
N MET A 885 15.20 14.78 -37.76
CA MET A 885 15.00 13.78 -38.83
C MET A 885 13.62 13.92 -39.45
N MET A 886 12.58 14.19 -38.65
CA MET A 886 11.24 14.47 -39.15
C MET A 886 11.13 15.75 -40.00
N ALA A 887 12.05 16.69 -39.81
CA ALA A 887 12.10 17.95 -40.56
C ALA A 887 12.96 17.86 -41.83
N ASP A 888 13.84 16.86 -41.93
CA ASP A 888 14.67 16.66 -43.11
C ASP A 888 13.84 16.02 -44.24
N THR A 889 13.79 16.71 -45.37
CA THR A 889 13.04 16.28 -46.57
C THR A 889 13.96 15.69 -47.64
N SER A 890 15.26 15.59 -47.36
CA SER A 890 16.29 15.20 -48.33
C SER A 890 16.64 13.70 -48.33
N GLU A 891 16.13 12.90 -47.39
CA GLU A 891 16.40 11.46 -47.33
C GLU A 891 15.51 10.64 -48.29
N ASP A 892 16.15 9.70 -49.02
CA ASP A 892 15.47 8.71 -49.86
C ASP A 892 14.60 7.78 -48.99
N GLY A 893 13.27 7.87 -49.13
CA GLY A 893 12.28 7.11 -48.32
C GLY A 893 11.42 7.99 -47.40
N GLY A 894 11.88 9.21 -47.09
CA GLY A 894 11.17 10.19 -46.26
C GLY A 894 11.36 10.02 -44.74
N PRO A 895 10.86 10.97 -43.93
CA PRO A 895 11.21 11.11 -42.51
C PRO A 895 10.77 9.95 -41.59
N ILE A 896 9.81 9.13 -42.02
CA ILE A 896 9.36 7.96 -41.25
C ILE A 896 10.35 6.82 -41.42
N ASP A 897 10.82 6.54 -42.65
CA ASP A 897 11.84 5.51 -42.92
C ASP A 897 13.13 5.79 -42.16
N ALA A 898 13.54 7.06 -42.12
CA ALA A 898 14.68 7.57 -41.34
C ALA A 898 14.63 7.14 -39.86
N LEU A 899 13.49 7.37 -39.21
CA LEU A 899 13.25 6.99 -37.82
C LEU A 899 13.16 5.48 -37.66
N LEU A 900 12.54 4.79 -38.62
CA LEU A 900 12.38 3.35 -38.56
C LEU A 900 13.73 2.62 -38.62
N HIS A 901 14.71 3.17 -39.35
CA HIS A 901 16.10 2.67 -39.34
C HIS A 901 16.77 2.71 -37.97
N GLN A 902 16.34 3.61 -37.07
CA GLN A 902 16.82 3.69 -35.68
C GLN A 902 15.93 2.92 -34.69
N THR A 903 14.87 2.27 -35.17
CA THR A 903 13.98 1.43 -34.36
C THR A 903 14.15 -0.05 -34.71
N ASP A 904 13.06 -0.81 -34.74
CA ASP A 904 13.08 -2.26 -34.91
C ASP A 904 13.09 -2.65 -36.40
N PRO A 905 13.95 -3.60 -36.83
CA PRO A 905 13.90 -4.17 -38.18
C PRO A 905 12.51 -4.65 -38.60
N TRP A 906 11.75 -5.24 -37.68
CA TRP A 906 10.38 -5.71 -37.92
C TRP A 906 9.42 -4.57 -38.28
N LEU A 907 9.58 -3.40 -37.64
CA LEU A 907 8.72 -2.24 -37.89
C LEU A 907 8.98 -1.64 -39.28
N ARG A 908 10.23 -1.70 -39.76
CA ARG A 908 10.59 -1.32 -41.13
C ARG A 908 9.89 -2.19 -42.16
N GLU A 909 9.93 -3.49 -41.96
CA GLU A 909 9.32 -4.48 -42.86
C GLU A 909 7.79 -4.30 -42.96
N LEU A 910 7.13 -4.12 -41.80
CA LEU A 910 5.70 -3.79 -41.75
C LEU A 910 5.38 -2.47 -42.46
N HIS A 911 6.23 -1.44 -42.31
CA HIS A 911 6.02 -0.16 -42.97
C HIS A 911 6.18 -0.25 -44.49
N ALA A 912 7.23 -0.93 -44.96
CA ALA A 912 7.50 -1.11 -46.39
C ALA A 912 6.35 -1.84 -47.08
N TYR A 913 5.82 -2.90 -46.45
CA TYR A 913 4.65 -3.60 -46.95
C TYR A 913 3.40 -2.71 -46.97
N ALA A 914 3.09 -2.02 -45.86
CA ALA A 914 1.91 -1.15 -45.77
C ALA A 914 1.92 -0.07 -46.87
N LEU A 915 3.10 0.52 -47.15
CA LEU A 915 3.27 1.57 -48.16
C LEU A 915 3.14 1.03 -49.59
N LYS A 916 3.65 -0.18 -49.85
CA LYS A 916 3.49 -0.89 -51.14
C LYS A 916 2.02 -1.24 -51.40
N ALA A 917 1.32 -1.72 -50.38
CA ALA A 917 -0.07 -2.17 -50.49
C ALA A 917 -1.07 -1.00 -50.59
N ASP A 918 -0.88 0.08 -49.83
CA ASP A 918 -1.71 1.29 -49.95
C ASP A 918 -1.58 1.93 -51.36
N ARG A 919 -0.36 1.94 -51.94
CA ARG A 919 -0.12 2.42 -53.31
C ARG A 919 -0.76 1.52 -54.39
N ALA A 920 -0.88 0.22 -54.13
CA ALA A 920 -1.50 -0.72 -55.06
C ALA A 920 -3.03 -0.54 -55.10
N GLU A 921 -3.67 -0.23 -53.97
CA GLU A 921 -5.10 0.07 -53.89
C GLU A 921 -5.47 1.40 -54.58
N GLU A 922 -4.61 2.43 -54.51
CA GLU A 922 -4.85 3.73 -55.17
C GLU A 922 -4.76 3.66 -56.70
N ASN A 923 -3.94 2.76 -57.27
CA ASN A 923 -3.65 2.74 -58.71
C ASN A 923 -4.55 1.81 -59.55
N SER A 924 -5.51 1.10 -58.96
CA SER A 924 -6.48 0.21 -59.66
C SER A 924 -5.88 -0.82 -60.64
N GLU A 925 -4.57 -1.11 -60.61
CA GLU A 925 -3.93 -2.17 -61.37
C GLU A 925 -3.72 -3.39 -60.45
N GLY A 926 -4.79 -4.18 -60.28
CA GLY A 926 -4.76 -5.43 -59.53
C GLY A 926 -4.06 -6.54 -60.31
N GLY A 927 -2.73 -6.61 -60.21
CA GLY A 927 -1.96 -7.81 -60.53
C GLY A 927 -1.60 -8.57 -59.24
N PRO A 928 -1.54 -9.91 -59.24
CA PRO A 928 -1.23 -10.68 -58.03
C PRO A 928 0.18 -10.32 -57.55
N MET A 929 0.29 -9.87 -56.29
CA MET A 929 1.57 -9.64 -55.62
C MET A 929 2.28 -10.99 -55.44
N ALA A 930 3.14 -11.35 -56.39
CA ALA A 930 3.70 -12.69 -56.50
C ALA A 930 5.04 -12.82 -55.75
N SER A 931 4.98 -12.81 -54.41
CA SER A 931 6.02 -13.44 -53.58
C SER A 931 5.37 -14.13 -52.38
N SER A 932 5.91 -15.29 -51.97
CA SER A 932 5.41 -16.03 -50.77
C SER A 932 5.41 -15.15 -49.52
N HIS A 933 6.31 -14.18 -49.45
CA HIS A 933 6.44 -13.25 -48.35
C HIS A 933 5.34 -12.17 -48.34
N ASP A 934 4.97 -11.62 -49.52
CA ASP A 934 3.88 -10.64 -49.62
C ASP A 934 2.51 -11.23 -49.22
N ASP A 935 2.26 -12.52 -49.51
CA ASP A 935 1.02 -13.21 -49.10
C ASP A 935 0.93 -13.39 -47.57
N VAL A 936 2.05 -13.77 -46.93
CA VAL A 936 2.12 -13.88 -45.46
C VAL A 936 1.89 -12.54 -44.79
N MET A 937 2.49 -11.47 -45.32
CA MET A 937 2.27 -10.11 -44.81
C MET A 937 0.82 -9.65 -45.01
N GLU A 938 0.19 -9.98 -46.14
CA GLU A 938 -1.23 -9.70 -46.36
C GLU A 938 -2.11 -10.37 -45.31
N LYS A 939 -1.90 -11.68 -45.10
CA LYS A 939 -2.61 -12.46 -44.06
C LYS A 939 -2.39 -11.88 -42.67
N LEU A 940 -1.18 -11.45 -42.36
CA LEU A 940 -0.85 -10.83 -41.08
C LEU A 940 -1.65 -9.53 -40.84
N PHE A 941 -1.70 -8.63 -41.83
CA PHE A 941 -2.50 -7.40 -41.72
C PHE A 941 -4.00 -7.68 -41.61
N LEU A 942 -4.51 -8.70 -42.31
CA LEU A 942 -5.89 -9.15 -42.19
C LEU A 942 -6.20 -9.69 -40.78
N LEU A 943 -5.35 -10.57 -40.26
CA LEU A 943 -5.48 -11.12 -38.90
C LEU A 943 -5.43 -10.02 -37.83
N ARG A 944 -4.55 -9.02 -37.96
CA ARG A 944 -4.48 -7.87 -37.04
C ARG A 944 -5.76 -7.04 -37.00
N GLY A 945 -6.50 -7.00 -38.12
CA GLY A 945 -7.81 -6.34 -38.20
C GLY A 945 -8.92 -7.08 -37.45
N VAL A 946 -8.74 -8.36 -37.14
CA VAL A 946 -9.73 -9.19 -36.45
C VAL A 946 -9.77 -8.86 -34.96
N GLU A 947 -10.98 -8.69 -34.42
CA GLU A 947 -11.19 -8.38 -33.00
C GLU A 947 -10.47 -9.36 -32.06
N LEU A 948 -10.45 -10.65 -32.43
CA LEU A 948 -9.80 -11.73 -31.69
C LEU A 948 -8.28 -11.54 -31.53
N PHE A 949 -7.62 -10.91 -32.52
CA PHE A 949 -6.17 -10.82 -32.62
C PHE A 949 -5.64 -9.37 -32.55
N ASN A 950 -6.52 -8.37 -32.45
CA ASN A 950 -6.14 -6.94 -32.48
C ASN A 950 -5.27 -6.47 -31.29
N GLN A 951 -5.17 -7.25 -30.20
CA GLN A 951 -4.25 -6.98 -29.08
C GLN A 951 -3.01 -7.87 -29.08
N VAL A 952 -2.92 -8.82 -30.00
CA VAL A 952 -1.74 -9.67 -30.19
C VAL A 952 -0.79 -8.89 -31.11
N PRO A 953 0.47 -8.68 -30.71
CA PRO A 953 1.44 -7.99 -31.59
C PRO A 953 1.66 -8.80 -32.89
N ALA A 954 2.16 -8.12 -33.91
CA ALA A 954 2.32 -8.71 -35.23
C ALA A 954 3.37 -9.84 -35.27
N ASP A 955 4.46 -9.72 -34.51
CA ASP A 955 5.52 -10.74 -34.41
C ASP A 955 4.98 -12.11 -33.93
N GLN A 956 4.01 -12.10 -33.01
CA GLN A 956 3.40 -13.31 -32.45
C GLN A 956 2.27 -13.88 -33.32
N LEU A 957 1.77 -13.12 -34.30
CA LEU A 957 0.76 -13.57 -35.25
C LEU A 957 1.37 -14.09 -36.55
N LEU A 958 2.66 -13.85 -36.81
CA LEU A 958 3.34 -14.29 -38.01
C LEU A 958 3.24 -15.81 -38.24
N PRO A 959 3.46 -16.69 -37.24
CA PRO A 959 3.29 -18.13 -37.43
C PRO A 959 1.85 -18.52 -37.81
N LEU A 960 0.85 -17.82 -37.24
CA LEU A 960 -0.55 -18.02 -37.58
C LEU A 960 -0.84 -17.58 -39.02
N ALA A 961 -0.22 -16.50 -39.49
CA ALA A 961 -0.35 -16.02 -40.87
C ALA A 961 0.30 -16.98 -41.88
N GLU A 962 1.41 -17.64 -41.51
CA GLU A 962 2.08 -18.65 -42.33
C GLU A 962 1.25 -19.93 -42.49
N LEU A 963 0.62 -20.40 -41.40
CA LEU A 963 -0.22 -21.60 -41.41
C LEU A 963 -1.62 -21.37 -41.99
N ALA A 964 -2.11 -20.12 -42.01
CA ALA A 964 -3.44 -19.80 -42.52
C ALA A 964 -3.59 -20.09 -44.02
N ALA A 965 -4.54 -20.96 -44.37
CA ALA A 965 -4.92 -21.27 -45.75
C ALA A 965 -5.99 -20.29 -46.26
N ARG A 966 -6.13 -20.13 -47.58
CA ARG A 966 -7.25 -19.40 -48.20
C ARG A 966 -8.29 -20.38 -48.73
N GLY A 967 -9.57 -20.04 -48.60
CA GLY A 967 -10.69 -20.77 -49.17
C GLY A 967 -11.75 -19.83 -49.71
N SER A 968 -12.40 -20.23 -50.80
CA SER A 968 -13.42 -19.44 -51.48
C SER A 968 -14.73 -20.21 -51.54
N TYR A 969 -15.82 -19.54 -51.18
CA TYR A 969 -17.15 -20.12 -51.07
C TYR A 969 -18.15 -19.34 -51.91
N GLN A 970 -18.93 -20.06 -52.73
CA GLN A 970 -19.95 -19.47 -53.60
C GLN A 970 -21.19 -19.04 -52.80
N PRO A 971 -21.96 -18.03 -53.27
CA PRO A 971 -23.24 -17.66 -52.68
C PRO A 971 -24.17 -18.86 -52.45
N GLY A 972 -24.82 -18.91 -51.30
CA GLY A 972 -25.73 -19.98 -50.89
C GLY A 972 -25.05 -21.21 -50.28
N THR A 973 -23.72 -21.30 -50.30
CA THR A 973 -22.96 -22.41 -49.69
C THR A 973 -23.12 -22.39 -48.17
N VAL A 974 -23.37 -23.55 -47.56
CA VAL A 974 -23.29 -23.73 -46.10
C VAL A 974 -21.87 -24.16 -45.78
N ILE A 975 -21.15 -23.38 -44.96
CA ILE A 975 -19.77 -23.70 -44.56
C ILE A 975 -19.77 -24.83 -43.54
N PHE A 976 -20.64 -24.73 -42.53
CA PHE A 976 -20.95 -25.80 -41.58
C PHE A 976 -22.35 -25.60 -40.97
N ASN A 977 -22.94 -26.67 -40.45
CA ASN A 977 -24.21 -26.64 -39.73
C ASN A 977 -23.98 -26.52 -38.22
N ALA A 978 -25.02 -26.10 -37.50
CA ALA A 978 -25.06 -26.27 -36.05
C ALA A 978 -24.92 -27.77 -35.71
N ASP A 979 -24.25 -28.04 -34.59
CA ASP A 979 -23.94 -29.38 -34.07
C ASP A 979 -22.91 -30.20 -34.87
N ASP A 980 -22.38 -29.68 -35.99
CA ASP A 980 -21.22 -30.26 -36.66
C ASP A 980 -19.97 -30.20 -35.74
N PRO A 981 -18.98 -31.09 -35.88
CA PRO A 981 -17.73 -30.98 -35.15
C PRO A 981 -16.94 -29.71 -35.54
N GLY A 982 -16.21 -29.14 -34.58
CA GLY A 982 -15.33 -28.00 -34.79
C GLY A 982 -13.96 -28.41 -35.33
N ASP A 983 -13.68 -28.14 -36.60
CA ASP A 983 -12.43 -28.53 -37.28
C ASP A 983 -11.53 -27.35 -37.65
N GLN A 984 -12.10 -26.17 -37.86
CA GLN A 984 -11.40 -24.98 -38.36
C GLN A 984 -11.98 -23.66 -37.82
N LEU A 985 -11.13 -22.65 -37.68
CA LEU A 985 -11.49 -21.23 -37.53
C LEU A 985 -11.50 -20.55 -38.88
N TYR A 986 -12.45 -19.64 -39.08
CA TYR A 986 -12.59 -18.87 -40.31
C TYR A 986 -12.51 -17.37 -40.04
N VAL A 987 -11.80 -16.65 -40.90
CA VAL A 987 -11.74 -15.18 -40.91
C VAL A 987 -12.16 -14.68 -42.29
N VAL A 988 -13.21 -13.86 -42.35
CA VAL A 988 -13.72 -13.30 -43.62
C VAL A 988 -12.73 -12.28 -44.19
N VAL A 989 -12.23 -12.52 -45.39
CA VAL A 989 -11.32 -11.62 -46.14
C VAL A 989 -12.11 -10.69 -47.04
N SER A 990 -13.10 -11.25 -47.75
CA SER A 990 -14.04 -10.53 -48.61
C SER A 990 -15.36 -11.30 -48.66
N GLY A 991 -16.47 -10.62 -48.92
CA GLY A 991 -17.81 -11.20 -48.87
C GLY A 991 -18.50 -11.09 -47.51
N GLU A 992 -19.63 -11.78 -47.37
CA GLU A 992 -20.51 -11.73 -46.20
C GLU A 992 -21.13 -13.11 -45.91
N VAL A 993 -21.15 -13.48 -44.63
CA VAL A 993 -21.75 -14.73 -44.13
C VAL A 993 -22.81 -14.47 -43.07
N ILE A 994 -23.87 -15.28 -43.09
CA ILE A 994 -24.99 -15.23 -42.16
C ILE A 994 -24.85 -16.37 -41.15
N ILE A 995 -24.94 -16.05 -39.86
CA ILE A 995 -25.02 -17.01 -38.76
C ILE A 995 -26.49 -17.26 -38.43
N GLU A 996 -26.93 -18.51 -38.51
CA GLU A 996 -28.31 -18.95 -38.26
C GLU A 996 -28.38 -19.96 -37.10
N ARG A 997 -29.32 -19.79 -36.18
CA ARG A 997 -29.64 -20.77 -35.13
C ARG A 997 -31.15 -20.90 -35.00
N ASP A 998 -31.65 -22.13 -34.94
CA ASP A 998 -33.08 -22.44 -34.85
C ASP A 998 -33.93 -21.75 -35.94
N GLY A 999 -33.36 -21.58 -37.14
CA GLY A 999 -34.02 -20.92 -38.27
C GLY A 999 -34.09 -19.39 -38.19
N GLN A 1000 -33.41 -18.77 -37.22
CA GLN A 1000 -33.30 -17.31 -37.10
C GLN A 1000 -31.87 -16.84 -37.33
N THR A 1001 -31.72 -15.71 -38.03
CA THR A 1001 -30.44 -15.03 -38.19
C THR A 1001 -30.00 -14.41 -36.87
N VAL A 1002 -28.86 -14.84 -36.36
CA VAL A 1002 -28.26 -14.37 -35.10
C VAL A 1002 -27.34 -13.19 -35.35
N ALA A 1003 -26.57 -13.23 -36.43
CA ALA A 1003 -25.64 -12.17 -36.83
C ALA A 1003 -25.28 -12.31 -38.31
N THR A 1004 -24.85 -11.21 -38.92
CA THR A 1004 -24.20 -11.19 -40.23
C THR A 1004 -22.77 -10.72 -40.05
N LEU A 1005 -21.81 -11.43 -40.65
CA LEU A 1005 -20.38 -11.19 -40.51
C LEU A 1005 -19.74 -10.87 -41.87
N GLY A 1006 -19.03 -9.76 -41.95
CA GLY A 1006 -18.29 -9.31 -43.13
C GLY A 1006 -16.77 -9.29 -42.90
N ARG A 1007 -16.06 -8.63 -43.83
CA ARG A 1007 -14.59 -8.50 -43.83
C ARG A 1007 -14.02 -8.16 -42.44
N GLY A 1008 -13.01 -8.92 -42.02
CA GLY A 1008 -12.29 -8.75 -40.76
C GLY A 1008 -12.97 -9.38 -39.54
N GLN A 1009 -14.12 -10.05 -39.71
CA GLN A 1009 -14.78 -10.79 -38.64
C GLN A 1009 -14.45 -12.28 -38.72
N ALA A 1010 -14.32 -12.92 -37.55
CA ALA A 1010 -14.02 -14.33 -37.41
C ALA A 1010 -15.24 -15.11 -36.91
N PHE A 1011 -15.33 -16.38 -37.31
CA PHE A 1011 -16.37 -17.29 -36.87
C PHE A 1011 -15.87 -18.73 -36.76
N GLY A 1012 -16.58 -19.53 -35.97
CA GLY A 1012 -16.19 -20.92 -35.69
C GLY A 1012 -15.10 -21.04 -34.64
N GLU A 1013 -14.72 -19.94 -33.99
CA GLU A 1013 -13.68 -19.87 -32.95
C GLU A 1013 -14.05 -20.63 -31.69
N MET A 1014 -15.34 -20.74 -31.37
CA MET A 1014 -15.79 -21.36 -30.11
C MET A 1014 -15.48 -22.86 -30.10
N ALA A 1015 -15.90 -23.55 -31.16
CA ALA A 1015 -15.82 -25.01 -31.26
C ALA A 1015 -14.37 -25.54 -31.29
N ILE A 1016 -13.42 -24.70 -31.70
CA ILE A 1016 -11.99 -25.06 -31.67
C ILE A 1016 -11.28 -24.70 -30.36
N LEU A 1017 -11.96 -24.00 -29.44
CA LEU A 1017 -11.41 -23.58 -28.14
C LEU A 1017 -11.89 -24.45 -26.99
N ASP A 1018 -13.10 -25.02 -27.09
CA ASP A 1018 -13.73 -25.82 -26.04
C ASP A 1018 -14.09 -27.26 -26.47
N ASP A 1019 -13.70 -27.66 -27.68
CA ASP A 1019 -14.03 -28.95 -28.32
C ASP A 1019 -15.54 -29.24 -28.39
N ALA A 1020 -16.40 -28.22 -28.23
CA ALA A 1020 -17.85 -28.38 -28.33
C ALA A 1020 -18.31 -28.37 -29.81
N PRO A 1021 -19.49 -28.95 -30.12
CA PRO A 1021 -20.07 -28.85 -31.45
C PRO A 1021 -20.33 -27.39 -31.88
N ARG A 1022 -20.38 -27.15 -33.20
CA ARG A 1022 -20.66 -25.83 -33.79
C ARG A 1022 -21.95 -25.25 -33.22
N SER A 1023 -21.89 -24.04 -32.70
CA SER A 1023 -22.99 -23.40 -31.97
C SER A 1023 -24.12 -22.85 -32.84
N ALA A 1024 -23.90 -22.73 -34.16
CA ALA A 1024 -24.82 -22.19 -35.16
C ALA A 1024 -24.42 -22.65 -36.57
N THR A 1025 -25.35 -22.54 -37.52
CA THR A 1025 -25.12 -22.78 -38.96
C THR A 1025 -24.56 -21.52 -39.61
N VAL A 1026 -23.58 -21.64 -40.50
CA VAL A 1026 -23.02 -20.50 -41.25
C VAL A 1026 -23.26 -20.67 -42.74
N ARG A 1027 -23.93 -19.68 -43.34
CA ARG A 1027 -24.27 -19.65 -44.77
C ARG A 1027 -23.66 -18.44 -45.45
N VAL A 1028 -23.18 -18.64 -46.66
CA VAL A 1028 -22.57 -17.60 -47.50
C VAL A 1028 -23.67 -16.84 -48.25
N GLU A 1029 -23.70 -15.52 -48.14
CA GLU A 1029 -24.69 -14.67 -48.83
C GLU A 1029 -24.19 -14.20 -50.20
N GLU A 1030 -22.92 -13.80 -50.26
CA GLU A 1030 -22.20 -13.37 -51.47
C GLU A 1030 -20.86 -14.11 -51.61
N LEU A 1031 -20.20 -14.04 -52.77
CA LEU A 1031 -18.91 -14.74 -52.99
C LEU A 1031 -17.92 -14.35 -51.88
N THR A 1032 -17.57 -15.33 -51.04
CA THR A 1032 -16.84 -15.06 -49.81
C THR A 1032 -15.50 -15.78 -49.83
N GLU A 1033 -14.43 -15.03 -49.55
CA GLU A 1033 -13.11 -15.58 -49.28
C GLU A 1033 -12.83 -15.56 -47.79
N CYS A 1034 -12.29 -16.65 -47.27
CA CYS A 1034 -11.90 -16.80 -45.88
C CYS A 1034 -10.43 -17.21 -45.75
N LEU A 1035 -9.80 -16.76 -44.66
CA LEU A 1035 -8.62 -17.44 -44.10
C LEU A 1035 -9.09 -18.56 -43.17
N LEU A 1036 -8.47 -19.72 -43.29
CA LEU A 1036 -8.77 -20.92 -42.53
C LEU A 1036 -7.57 -21.27 -41.67
N VAL A 1037 -7.81 -21.52 -40.40
CA VAL A 1037 -6.82 -22.07 -39.47
C VAL A 1037 -7.38 -23.37 -38.92
N SER A 1038 -6.64 -24.47 -39.04
CA SER A 1038 -7.09 -25.76 -38.53
C SER A 1038 -7.09 -25.79 -37.00
N HIS A 1039 -7.91 -26.65 -36.42
CA HIS A 1039 -7.94 -26.90 -34.98
C HIS A 1039 -6.55 -27.25 -34.44
N ASP A 1040 -5.85 -28.17 -35.10
CA ASP A 1040 -4.56 -28.68 -34.64
C ASP A 1040 -3.47 -27.60 -34.73
N ASP A 1041 -3.41 -26.87 -35.84
CA ASP A 1041 -2.46 -25.75 -36.02
C ASP A 1041 -2.74 -24.63 -35.00
N PHE A 1042 -4.00 -24.33 -34.73
CA PHE A 1042 -4.38 -23.30 -33.76
C PHE A 1042 -4.04 -23.72 -32.32
N GLY A 1043 -4.32 -24.98 -31.95
CA GLY A 1043 -3.97 -25.55 -30.65
C GLY A 1043 -2.46 -25.57 -30.42
N GLU A 1044 -1.68 -26.01 -31.42
CA GLU A 1044 -0.22 -26.02 -31.36
C GLU A 1044 0.36 -24.61 -31.20
N LEU A 1045 -0.21 -23.62 -31.89
CA LEU A 1045 0.17 -22.22 -31.71
C LEU A 1045 -0.20 -21.64 -30.35
N LEU A 1046 -1.32 -22.05 -29.73
CA LEU A 1046 -1.65 -21.66 -28.36
C LEU A 1046 -0.64 -22.20 -27.33
N ASP A 1047 -0.12 -23.41 -27.58
CA ASP A 1047 0.89 -24.06 -26.74
C ASP A 1047 2.30 -23.45 -26.89
N ILE A 1048 2.64 -23.01 -28.10
CA ILE A 1048 3.98 -22.48 -28.42
C ILE A 1048 4.05 -20.95 -28.23
N ALA A 1049 2.96 -20.23 -28.48
CA ALA A 1049 2.87 -18.78 -28.36
C ALA A 1049 1.91 -18.35 -27.22
N PRO A 1050 2.32 -18.43 -25.94
CA PRO A 1050 1.48 -18.05 -24.79
C PRO A 1050 1.05 -16.57 -24.77
N GLY A 1051 1.60 -15.72 -25.65
CA GLY A 1051 1.09 -14.38 -25.93
C GLY A 1051 -0.24 -14.38 -26.69
N LEU A 1052 -0.37 -15.25 -27.70
CA LEU A 1052 -1.57 -15.46 -28.51
C LEU A 1052 -2.74 -15.93 -27.64
N ALA A 1053 -2.52 -16.96 -26.81
CA ALA A 1053 -3.53 -17.49 -25.88
C ALA A 1053 -4.07 -16.44 -24.90
N ARG A 1054 -3.19 -15.61 -24.33
CA ARG A 1054 -3.59 -14.50 -23.45
C ARG A 1054 -4.38 -13.42 -24.17
N GLY A 1055 -4.05 -13.14 -25.43
CA GLY A 1055 -4.81 -12.22 -26.28
C GLY A 1055 -6.24 -12.70 -26.49
N VAL A 1056 -6.39 -13.95 -26.93
CA VAL A 1056 -7.67 -14.63 -27.16
C VAL A 1056 -8.54 -14.63 -25.89
N MET A 1057 -8.01 -15.09 -24.75
CA MET A 1057 -8.74 -15.10 -23.47
C MET A 1057 -9.26 -13.71 -23.07
N ARG A 1058 -8.48 -12.65 -23.35
CA ARG A 1058 -8.85 -11.28 -22.98
C ARG A 1058 -10.04 -10.78 -23.80
N VAL A 1059 -10.08 -11.11 -25.09
CA VAL A 1059 -11.20 -10.76 -25.97
C VAL A 1059 -12.46 -11.53 -25.57
N LEU A 1060 -12.35 -12.84 -25.32
CA LEU A 1060 -13.47 -13.66 -24.84
C LEU A 1060 -14.05 -13.14 -23.52
N THR A 1061 -13.19 -12.78 -22.57
CA THR A 1061 -13.61 -12.21 -21.28
C THR A 1061 -14.32 -10.85 -21.47
N MET A 1062 -13.85 -10.02 -22.42
CA MET A 1062 -14.49 -8.74 -22.75
C MET A 1062 -15.88 -8.96 -23.35
N ARG A 1063 -16.01 -9.89 -24.31
CA ARG A 1063 -17.31 -10.28 -24.91
C ARG A 1063 -18.27 -10.84 -23.87
N LEU A 1064 -17.80 -11.69 -22.96
CA LEU A 1064 -18.60 -12.21 -21.84
C LEU A 1064 -19.12 -11.08 -20.94
N ARG A 1065 -18.25 -10.13 -20.58
CA ARG A 1065 -18.63 -8.97 -19.75
C ARG A 1065 -19.68 -8.09 -20.43
N ASN A 1066 -19.49 -7.78 -21.72
CA ASN A 1066 -20.47 -7.00 -22.49
C ASN A 1066 -21.82 -7.72 -22.58
N THR A 1067 -21.81 -9.06 -22.65
CA THR A 1067 -23.03 -9.88 -22.66
C THR A 1067 -23.72 -9.87 -21.30
N LEU A 1068 -22.97 -10.00 -20.20
CA LEU A 1068 -23.49 -9.90 -18.84
C LEU A 1068 -24.04 -8.50 -18.52
N GLU A 1069 -23.43 -7.44 -19.05
CA GLU A 1069 -23.93 -6.07 -18.92
C GLU A 1069 -25.26 -5.88 -19.67
N ARG A 1070 -25.39 -6.45 -20.88
CA ARG A 1070 -26.65 -6.44 -21.66
C ARG A 1070 -27.76 -7.28 -21.03
N LEU A 1071 -27.44 -8.32 -20.27
CA LEU A 1071 -28.41 -9.13 -19.53
C LEU A 1071 -28.87 -8.46 -18.22
N ASN A 1072 -28.07 -7.54 -17.68
CA ASN A 1072 -28.39 -6.77 -16.46
C ASN A 1072 -29.04 -5.40 -16.75
N SER A 1073 -29.09 -4.99 -18.02
CA SER A 1073 -29.81 -3.80 -18.52
C SER A 1073 -31.16 -4.21 -19.10
#